data_AF-A0A534PKU6-F1
#
_entry.id   AF-A0A534PKU6-F1
#
_cell.length_a   1.000
_cell.length_b   1.000
_cell.length_c   1.000
_cell.angle_alpha   90.00
_cell.angle_beta   90.00
_cell.angle_gamma   90.00
#
_symmetry.space_group_name_H-M   'P 1'
#
loop_
_entity.id
_entity.type
_entity.pdbx_description
1 polymer ?
#
loop_
_entity_poly.entity_id
_entity_poly.type
_entity_poly.pdbx_seq_one_letter_code
_entity_poly.pdbx_strand_id
1 'polypeptide(L)'
;MGQVWLAAVTALAVGCSVDPAKFSCANSGECPSGYYCNVSAAHCAKGADTTAPTLLAASWDKTSIQPSGTATLTFTTSKPVALATVAPETAIHNVNVGTFTAVSSGAPDTYTMAFTAPSVCDGSGANPSDAAPISISLSFKDSAGNAGTGPVGRLTCDVRKTIGVAASKVQLVRAPYADGTVRTIVTAAPGAVTSTPSFAGVSLVAMSGAIPLGSAPVGGDGSVEQFEVASAPTGVTLNLMDRTGASVVVTNYSQRVVMNFLGKDVPGSHNAGQAFDVSADTNAMFPPLTWITSGPSPTGGAPVELPVSSPVTNGVSNSYMGLATADNVSAQSSLAPQPDGSYTYGFEPANVVPTTLNFASAPPAARASFAAGAISVNSQYTGGRSYAITMFGGLDASGAPADPPGTIWVYDPSVSGYGWSTVQVTTSTNTSPFPSTSYSSFFGLTAPAVRAGAGIGYPGTYNCSPSPCYTVNDSLLIAGGTDISGTLTDHLFVYGERLYTGNGARYIGWYDETKEFGGTANKLLVANAGMASASSYVPWPNPTATSANNFAYVTMLVGGQGITASNNATAGCQLVNSINFGTGPSGLGPQFSVQSCATAEWANAANPGIGFRTGEAFASSQSENTKFYLFGGNRQNSGSGGIDGLKNDLWVGQVTTVCNPAGGPPCAAGAVQQLQITWSQLAVAGTPPSPRSGAQMTFGGDYRHLLIFGGTDATGAQGDLWDIDLGAATPTWRQLSLAAGAVSPGARTGAAFVGSSYLGFVYDGSNYSAFLIGGSQSGQLSNDIWKVAHESASRLLMVLSTGVPNLGLNPNLTLSYSLFPGTNFLRSIVYVWDGQTWREVEQGFNFTTGSVVSGAGSLVQPDGNMYVLVEAANRVTTGFATPASVDEIEFRADWQ
;
A
#
# COMPACT_ATOMS: atom_id res chain seq x y z
N MET A 1 40.38 -96.22 -14.91
CA MET A 1 39.39 -97.13 -14.26
C MET A 1 39.58 -98.62 -14.54
N GLY A 2 40.46 -99.08 -15.45
CA GLY A 2 40.50 -100.49 -15.87
C GLY A 2 41.37 -101.49 -15.08
N GLN A 3 42.36 -101.06 -14.29
CA GLN A 3 43.29 -102.00 -13.61
C GLN A 3 43.11 -102.14 -12.10
N VAL A 4 42.44 -101.20 -11.43
CA VAL A 4 42.23 -101.25 -9.97
C VAL A 4 41.03 -102.14 -9.60
N TRP A 5 40.01 -102.22 -10.47
CA TRP A 5 38.82 -103.04 -10.25
C TRP A 5 39.10 -104.56 -10.31
N LEU A 6 40.07 -105.01 -11.12
CA LEU A 6 40.37 -106.43 -11.26
C LEU A 6 41.06 -107.01 -10.02
N ALA A 7 41.88 -106.20 -9.32
CA ALA A 7 42.55 -106.58 -8.07
C ALA A 7 41.60 -106.60 -6.87
N ALA A 8 40.60 -105.70 -6.83
CA ALA A 8 39.60 -105.67 -5.76
C ALA A 8 38.60 -106.84 -5.85
N VAL A 9 38.20 -107.24 -7.07
CA VAL A 9 37.29 -108.39 -7.28
C VAL A 9 37.98 -109.73 -7.01
N THR A 10 39.29 -109.86 -7.26
CA THR A 10 40.04 -111.08 -6.88
C THR A 10 40.34 -111.16 -5.38
N ALA A 11 40.48 -110.04 -4.66
CA ALA A 11 40.67 -110.04 -3.21
C ALA A 11 39.41 -110.42 -2.41
N LEU A 12 38.22 -110.08 -2.92
CA LEU A 12 36.93 -110.43 -2.31
C LEU A 12 36.57 -111.93 -2.42
N ALA A 13 37.14 -112.65 -3.40
CA ALA A 13 36.92 -114.10 -3.58
C ALA A 13 37.70 -114.98 -2.58
N VAL A 14 38.66 -114.42 -1.85
CA VAL A 14 39.53 -115.17 -0.89
C VAL A 14 39.27 -114.74 0.57
N GLY A 15 38.16 -114.04 0.84
CA GLY A 15 37.75 -113.69 2.22
C GLY A 15 38.57 -112.57 2.88
N CYS A 16 39.39 -111.83 2.14
CA CYS A 16 40.07 -110.64 2.66
C CYS A 16 39.12 -109.44 2.71
N SER A 17 38.98 -108.84 3.89
CA SER A 17 38.32 -107.55 4.07
C SER A 17 39.17 -106.45 3.45
N VAL A 18 38.73 -105.89 2.31
CA VAL A 18 39.33 -104.69 1.73
C VAL A 18 38.72 -103.49 2.46
N ASP A 19 39.54 -102.78 3.24
CA ASP A 19 39.08 -101.57 3.95
C ASP A 19 38.93 -100.42 2.95
N PRO A 20 37.69 -99.99 2.62
CA PRO A 20 37.48 -98.94 1.64
C PRO A 20 37.94 -97.57 2.15
N ALA A 21 38.29 -97.44 3.44
CA ALA A 21 38.78 -96.21 4.04
C ALA A 21 40.18 -95.79 3.55
N LYS A 22 40.87 -96.64 2.79
CA LYS A 22 42.24 -96.38 2.28
C LYS A 22 42.30 -95.98 0.81
N PHE A 23 41.16 -95.94 0.11
CA PHE A 23 41.13 -95.45 -1.27
C PHE A 23 41.33 -93.94 -1.29
N SER A 24 42.32 -93.46 -2.04
CA SER A 24 42.47 -92.04 -2.30
C SER A 24 41.41 -91.56 -3.28
N CYS A 25 40.79 -90.41 -3.03
CA CYS A 25 39.71 -89.87 -3.86
C CYS A 25 39.83 -88.36 -4.00
N ALA A 26 39.41 -87.82 -5.15
CA ALA A 26 39.26 -86.39 -5.38
C ALA A 26 37.79 -85.94 -5.28
N ASN A 27 36.85 -86.86 -5.50
CA ASN A 27 35.41 -86.61 -5.38
C ASN A 27 34.67 -87.89 -4.96
N SER A 28 33.45 -87.76 -4.43
CA SER A 28 32.68 -88.90 -3.92
C SER A 28 32.22 -89.90 -4.98
N GLY A 29 32.29 -89.56 -6.28
CA GLY A 29 32.00 -90.49 -7.37
C GLY A 29 33.08 -91.56 -7.57
N GLU A 30 34.25 -91.37 -6.97
CA GLU A 30 35.38 -92.31 -6.99
C GLU A 30 35.35 -93.31 -5.83
N CYS A 31 34.40 -93.17 -4.90
CA CYS A 31 34.25 -94.04 -3.73
C CYS A 31 33.19 -95.15 -3.95
N PRO A 32 33.36 -96.35 -3.35
CA PRO A 32 32.37 -97.42 -3.41
C PRO A 32 31.02 -97.01 -2.80
N SER A 33 29.94 -97.67 -3.25
CA SER A 33 28.58 -97.44 -2.71
C SER A 33 28.54 -97.52 -1.18
N GLY A 34 28.02 -96.48 -0.53
CA GLY A 34 27.99 -96.33 0.94
C GLY A 34 29.22 -95.60 1.55
N TYR A 35 30.14 -95.10 0.73
CA TYR A 35 31.29 -94.29 1.13
C TYR A 35 31.32 -92.96 0.37
N TYR A 36 31.82 -91.90 1.00
CA TYR A 36 32.00 -90.57 0.41
C TYR A 36 33.47 -90.15 0.44
N CYS A 37 33.88 -89.17 -0.38
CA CYS A 37 35.25 -88.68 -0.36
C CYS A 37 35.45 -87.60 0.71
N ASN A 38 36.27 -87.87 1.72
CA ASN A 38 36.69 -86.82 2.64
C ASN A 38 37.85 -86.01 2.01
N VAL A 39 37.49 -84.92 1.35
CA VAL A 39 38.44 -84.02 0.67
C VAL A 39 39.54 -83.44 1.56
N SER A 40 39.32 -83.32 2.87
CA SER A 40 40.37 -82.86 3.80
C SER A 40 41.45 -83.91 4.09
N ALA A 41 41.10 -85.19 3.92
CA ALA A 41 41.99 -86.34 4.15
C ALA A 41 42.37 -87.07 2.86
N ALA A 42 41.83 -86.66 1.71
CA ALA A 42 41.99 -87.27 0.38
C ALA A 42 41.70 -88.78 0.33
N HIS A 43 40.82 -89.29 1.20
CA HIS A 43 40.45 -90.71 1.29
C HIS A 43 38.93 -90.93 1.41
N CYS A 44 38.44 -92.07 0.92
CA CYS A 44 37.04 -92.47 1.07
C CYS A 44 36.70 -92.78 2.53
N ALA A 45 35.54 -92.35 3.02
CA ALA A 45 35.09 -92.58 4.40
C ALA A 45 33.68 -93.20 4.42
N LYS A 46 33.40 -94.07 5.39
CA LYS A 46 32.13 -94.83 5.47
C LYS A 46 31.00 -93.93 5.98
N GLY A 47 29.90 -93.85 5.24
CA GLY A 47 28.73 -93.04 5.60
C GLY A 47 28.32 -92.06 4.51
N ALA A 48 27.38 -91.16 4.83
CA ALA A 48 27.09 -89.98 4.02
C ALA A 48 28.04 -88.86 4.44
N ASP A 49 28.54 -88.07 3.48
CA ASP A 49 29.22 -86.82 3.80
C ASP A 49 28.22 -85.92 4.54
N THR A 50 28.39 -85.74 5.85
CA THR A 50 27.49 -84.89 6.67
C THR A 50 27.98 -83.46 6.75
N THR A 51 29.13 -83.14 6.13
CA THR A 51 29.70 -81.81 6.18
C THR A 51 29.04 -80.92 5.13
N ALA A 52 28.19 -80.02 5.60
CA ALA A 52 27.50 -79.03 4.77
C ALA A 52 28.49 -78.24 3.91
N PRO A 53 28.15 -77.95 2.64
CA PRO A 53 28.97 -77.09 1.81
C PRO A 53 29.07 -75.70 2.47
N THR A 54 30.26 -75.10 2.44
CA THR A 54 30.53 -73.79 3.07
C THR A 54 30.84 -72.75 2.00
N LEU A 55 30.34 -71.54 2.21
CA LEU A 55 30.68 -70.38 1.39
C LEU A 55 32.11 -69.95 1.73
N LEU A 56 33.00 -69.96 0.74
CA LEU A 56 34.41 -69.58 0.92
C LEU A 56 34.67 -68.12 0.54
N ALA A 57 34.02 -67.65 -0.51
CA ALA A 57 34.09 -66.26 -0.96
C ALA A 57 32.80 -65.88 -1.69
N ALA A 58 32.42 -64.61 -1.57
CA ALA A 58 31.32 -64.02 -2.30
C ALA A 58 31.65 -62.56 -2.60
N SER A 59 31.40 -62.13 -3.83
CA SER A 59 31.61 -60.75 -4.26
C SER A 59 30.55 -60.35 -5.27
N TRP A 60 30.01 -59.15 -5.09
CA TRP A 60 29.16 -58.51 -6.07
C TRP A 60 30.00 -57.74 -7.08
N ASP A 61 29.55 -57.70 -8.34
CA ASP A 61 30.13 -56.83 -9.37
C ASP A 61 29.88 -55.34 -9.08
N LYS A 62 28.85 -55.01 -8.28
CA LYS A 62 28.43 -53.66 -7.91
C LYS A 62 27.97 -53.59 -6.46
N THR A 63 28.11 -52.43 -5.85
CA THR A 63 27.68 -52.16 -4.46
C THR A 63 26.29 -51.49 -4.36
N SER A 64 25.74 -50.98 -5.47
CA SER A 64 24.39 -50.41 -5.57
C SER A 64 23.70 -50.76 -6.90
N ILE A 65 22.36 -50.80 -6.90
CA ILE A 65 21.54 -51.07 -8.10
C ILE A 65 20.37 -50.08 -8.23
N GLN A 66 20.01 -49.75 -9.47
CA GLN A 66 18.85 -48.94 -9.85
C GLN A 66 17.59 -49.83 -10.00
N PRO A 67 16.35 -49.27 -10.00
CA PRO A 67 15.09 -50.05 -10.04
C PRO A 67 14.91 -51.02 -11.22
N SER A 68 15.71 -50.89 -12.29
CA SER A 68 15.73 -51.78 -13.47
C SER A 68 17.11 -52.38 -13.76
N GLY A 69 18.07 -52.22 -12.83
CA GLY A 69 19.44 -52.68 -13.00
C GLY A 69 19.63 -54.17 -12.68
N THR A 70 20.68 -54.75 -13.26
CA THR A 70 21.16 -56.10 -12.93
C THR A 70 22.50 -56.02 -12.18
N ALA A 71 22.64 -56.81 -11.13
CA ALA A 71 23.90 -57.08 -10.45
C ALA A 71 24.22 -58.58 -10.52
N THR A 72 25.50 -58.92 -10.59
CA THR A 72 25.97 -60.29 -10.65
C THR A 72 26.72 -60.63 -9.37
N LEU A 73 26.29 -61.70 -8.71
CA LEU A 73 27.01 -62.26 -7.58
C LEU A 73 27.89 -63.40 -8.07
N THR A 74 29.18 -63.30 -7.79
CA THR A 74 30.14 -64.38 -7.95
C THR A 74 30.44 -64.97 -6.58
N PHE A 75 30.32 -66.28 -6.44
CA PHE A 75 30.61 -66.94 -5.18
C PHE A 75 31.27 -68.31 -5.37
N THR A 76 32.05 -68.71 -4.38
CA THR A 76 32.85 -69.93 -4.39
C THR A 76 32.48 -70.79 -3.20
N THR A 77 32.17 -72.06 -3.42
CA THR A 77 31.82 -73.02 -2.37
C THR A 77 32.91 -74.08 -2.19
N SER A 78 32.99 -74.65 -1.00
CA SER A 78 33.97 -75.70 -0.69
C SER A 78 33.74 -77.02 -1.43
N LYS A 79 32.55 -77.23 -2.02
CA LYS A 79 32.14 -78.42 -2.78
C LYS A 79 31.13 -78.06 -3.89
N PRO A 80 30.93 -78.92 -4.91
CA PRO A 80 29.92 -78.72 -5.93
C PRO A 80 28.49 -78.68 -5.36
N VAL A 81 27.66 -77.73 -5.80
CA VAL A 81 26.28 -77.52 -5.31
C VAL A 81 25.26 -77.42 -6.45
N ALA A 82 24.02 -77.82 -6.19
CA ALA A 82 22.90 -77.73 -7.13
C ALA A 82 21.72 -76.97 -6.51
N LEU A 83 21.18 -76.01 -7.27
CA LEU A 83 20.05 -75.12 -6.96
C LEU A 83 20.25 -74.25 -5.69
N ALA A 84 20.67 -72.99 -5.90
CA ALA A 84 20.68 -71.97 -4.85
C ALA A 84 19.30 -71.32 -4.74
N THR A 85 18.70 -71.32 -3.55
CA THR A 85 17.53 -70.48 -3.25
C THR A 85 18.02 -69.23 -2.53
N VAL A 86 17.62 -68.06 -3.04
CA VAL A 86 17.99 -66.78 -2.44
C VAL A 86 16.80 -66.25 -1.68
N ALA A 87 16.98 -65.98 -0.39
CA ALA A 87 15.96 -65.39 0.46
C ALA A 87 16.53 -64.15 1.16
N PRO A 88 15.84 -63.00 1.14
CA PRO A 88 16.19 -61.90 2.02
C PRO A 88 15.97 -62.33 3.47
N GLU A 89 16.86 -61.92 4.38
CA GLU A 89 16.72 -62.26 5.82
C GLU A 89 15.48 -61.62 6.46
N THR A 90 14.93 -60.58 5.83
CA THR A 90 13.65 -59.95 6.18
C THR A 90 12.57 -60.40 5.21
N ALA A 91 11.46 -60.92 5.72
CA ALA A 91 10.35 -61.49 4.96
C ALA A 91 9.74 -60.51 3.95
N ILE A 92 10.24 -60.51 2.71
CA ILE A 92 9.65 -59.83 1.55
C ILE A 92 9.65 -60.82 0.38
N HIS A 93 8.46 -61.07 -0.17
CA HIS A 93 8.21 -62.07 -1.20
C HIS A 93 8.74 -61.66 -2.59
N ASN A 94 9.24 -62.66 -3.32
CA ASN A 94 9.54 -62.73 -4.77
C ASN A 94 10.78 -61.98 -5.29
N VAL A 95 11.95 -62.60 -5.12
CA VAL A 95 13.14 -62.32 -5.95
C VAL A 95 13.08 -63.22 -7.19
N ASN A 96 13.00 -62.65 -8.39
CA ASN A 96 13.17 -63.42 -9.63
C ASN A 96 14.66 -63.69 -9.84
N VAL A 97 15.08 -64.94 -9.60
CA VAL A 97 16.46 -65.38 -9.76
C VAL A 97 16.67 -65.81 -11.22
N GLY A 98 17.71 -65.29 -11.88
CA GLY A 98 18.10 -65.70 -13.23
C GLY A 98 18.73 -67.10 -13.29
N THR A 99 19.06 -67.56 -14.49
CA THR A 99 19.69 -68.87 -14.72
C THR A 99 21.09 -68.96 -14.12
N PHE A 100 21.31 -70.01 -13.32
CA PHE A 100 22.57 -70.35 -12.67
C PHE A 100 23.58 -70.95 -13.66
N THR A 101 24.82 -70.46 -13.69
CA THR A 101 25.87 -70.99 -14.57
C THR A 101 27.15 -71.28 -13.79
N ALA A 102 27.68 -72.49 -13.92
CA ALA A 102 28.97 -72.86 -13.33
C ALA A 102 30.12 -72.30 -14.18
N VAL A 103 31.10 -71.65 -13.54
CA VAL A 103 32.20 -70.96 -14.24
C VAL A 103 33.45 -71.86 -14.31
N SER A 104 33.62 -72.79 -13.38
CA SER A 104 34.71 -73.77 -13.36
C SER A 104 34.26 -75.11 -12.74
N SER A 105 34.79 -76.22 -13.24
CA SER A 105 34.57 -77.58 -12.69
C SER A 105 35.85 -78.11 -12.04
N GLY A 106 35.94 -78.04 -10.72
CA GLY A 106 37.07 -78.50 -9.91
C GLY A 106 37.09 -77.78 -8.56
N ALA A 107 36.86 -78.51 -7.47
CA ALA A 107 36.70 -77.92 -6.14
C ALA A 107 37.94 -77.09 -5.72
N PRO A 108 37.75 -75.86 -5.19
CA PRO A 108 36.47 -75.20 -4.95
C PRO A 108 35.81 -74.63 -6.23
N ASP A 109 34.51 -74.88 -6.41
CA ASP A 109 33.76 -74.46 -7.60
C ASP A 109 33.28 -73.01 -7.45
N THR A 110 33.36 -72.25 -8.56
CA THR A 110 32.90 -70.86 -8.62
C THR A 110 31.67 -70.74 -9.52
N TYR A 111 30.68 -70.00 -9.03
CA TYR A 111 29.38 -69.81 -9.66
C TYR A 111 29.06 -68.33 -9.82
N THR A 112 28.32 -68.01 -10.89
CA THR A 112 27.75 -66.69 -11.09
C THR A 112 26.23 -66.76 -11.16
N MET A 113 25.58 -65.77 -10.54
CA MET A 113 24.14 -65.59 -10.62
C MET A 113 23.80 -64.12 -10.87
N ALA A 114 22.89 -63.89 -11.82
CA ALA A 114 22.37 -62.57 -12.12
C ALA A 114 21.12 -62.28 -11.28
N PHE A 115 21.10 -61.09 -10.68
CA PHE A 115 20.01 -60.54 -9.90
C PHE A 115 19.42 -59.34 -10.62
N THR A 116 18.14 -59.40 -10.95
CA THR A 116 17.38 -58.23 -11.39
C THR A 116 16.60 -57.70 -10.21
N ALA A 117 16.69 -56.40 -9.92
CA ALA A 117 16.00 -55.79 -8.79
C ALA A 117 14.49 -56.12 -8.83
N PRO A 118 13.88 -56.67 -7.76
CA PRO A 118 12.42 -56.73 -7.69
C PRO A 118 11.84 -55.32 -7.51
N SER A 119 10.50 -55.22 -7.55
CA SER A 119 9.65 -54.06 -7.21
C SER A 119 9.82 -53.53 -5.76
N VAL A 120 11.00 -53.71 -5.18
CA VAL A 120 11.40 -53.26 -3.84
C VAL A 120 12.15 -51.93 -3.95
N CYS A 121 12.86 -51.67 -5.05
CA CYS A 121 13.47 -50.35 -5.30
C CYS A 121 12.49 -49.35 -5.96
N ASP A 122 11.23 -49.72 -6.22
CA ASP A 122 10.23 -48.81 -6.83
C ASP A 122 9.34 -48.06 -5.81
N GLY A 123 9.50 -48.35 -4.51
CA GLY A 123 8.79 -47.68 -3.42
C GLY A 123 7.32 -48.06 -3.26
N SER A 124 6.84 -49.14 -3.89
CA SER A 124 5.43 -49.57 -3.81
C SER A 124 5.05 -50.43 -2.59
N GLY A 125 6.02 -50.76 -1.73
CA GLY A 125 5.81 -51.57 -0.51
C GLY A 125 5.84 -50.74 0.78
N ALA A 126 4.96 -51.06 1.73
CA ALA A 126 4.93 -50.46 3.06
C ALA A 126 6.10 -50.95 3.93
N ASN A 127 7.29 -50.34 3.80
CA ASN A 127 8.32 -50.38 4.85
C ASN A 127 9.13 -49.06 4.86
N PRO A 128 9.42 -48.42 6.02
CA PRO A 128 9.89 -47.03 6.10
C PRO A 128 11.34 -46.74 5.69
N SER A 129 12.09 -47.71 5.15
CA SER A 129 13.55 -47.61 5.03
C SER A 129 14.08 -47.90 3.61
N ASP A 130 13.89 -46.96 2.68
CA ASP A 130 14.56 -46.94 1.36
C ASP A 130 16.10 -46.79 1.43
N ALA A 131 16.70 -46.84 2.63
CA ALA A 131 18.14 -46.78 2.86
C ALA A 131 18.70 -47.95 3.69
N ALA A 132 17.88 -48.94 4.06
CA ALA A 132 18.42 -50.12 4.73
C ALA A 132 19.10 -51.02 3.69
N PRO A 133 20.39 -51.36 3.83
CA PRO A 133 21.01 -52.33 2.94
C PRO A 133 20.24 -53.65 2.99
N ILE A 134 19.79 -54.13 1.84
CA ILE A 134 19.10 -55.42 1.74
C ILE A 134 20.17 -56.48 2.06
N SER A 135 20.03 -57.12 3.22
CA SER A 135 20.92 -58.21 3.63
C SER A 135 20.45 -59.49 2.97
N ILE A 136 21.31 -60.05 2.11
CA ILE A 136 21.01 -61.22 1.29
C ILE A 136 21.84 -62.39 1.80
N SER A 137 21.14 -63.50 2.07
CA SER A 137 21.76 -64.77 2.47
C SER A 137 21.47 -65.82 1.40
N LEU A 138 22.51 -66.57 1.00
CA LEU A 138 22.36 -67.66 0.06
C LEU A 138 22.14 -68.98 0.81
N SER A 139 21.19 -69.77 0.32
CA SER A 139 21.02 -71.17 0.71
C SER A 139 21.28 -72.08 -0.49
N PHE A 140 22.11 -73.10 -0.31
CA PHE A 140 22.45 -74.06 -1.37
C PHE A 140 22.53 -75.48 -0.83
N LYS A 141 22.34 -76.48 -1.70
CA LYS A 141 22.45 -77.90 -1.35
C LYS A 141 23.48 -78.60 -2.22
N ASP A 142 24.20 -79.56 -1.65
CA ASP A 142 25.00 -80.49 -2.43
C ASP A 142 24.13 -81.60 -3.05
N SER A 143 24.74 -82.47 -3.86
CA SER A 143 24.05 -83.60 -4.50
C SER A 143 23.56 -84.68 -3.51
N ALA A 144 24.02 -84.64 -2.26
CA ALA A 144 23.58 -85.52 -1.18
C ALA A 144 22.42 -84.91 -0.36
N GLY A 145 22.05 -83.65 -0.63
CA GLY A 145 20.94 -82.95 0.02
C GLY A 145 21.33 -82.16 1.27
N ASN A 146 22.61 -82.08 1.61
CA ASN A 146 23.08 -81.29 2.75
C ASN A 146 22.99 -79.80 2.44
N ALA A 147 22.39 -79.03 3.34
CA ALA A 147 22.19 -77.59 3.17
C ALA A 147 23.33 -76.77 3.78
N GLY A 148 23.88 -75.85 3.00
CA GLY A 148 24.79 -74.81 3.45
C GLY A 148 24.15 -73.43 3.34
N THR A 149 24.48 -72.54 4.25
CA THR A 149 24.04 -71.13 4.24
C THR A 149 25.23 -70.22 4.50
N GLY A 150 25.27 -69.06 3.86
CA GLY A 150 26.29 -68.05 4.13
C GLY A 150 25.87 -66.65 3.69
N PRO A 151 26.30 -65.60 4.43
CA PRO A 151 26.02 -64.22 4.05
C PRO A 151 26.85 -63.85 2.82
N VAL A 152 26.24 -63.18 1.84
CA VAL A 152 26.91 -62.78 0.59
C VAL A 152 27.09 -61.27 0.45
N GLY A 153 26.87 -60.53 1.53
CA GLY A 153 27.03 -59.08 1.58
C GLY A 153 25.71 -58.32 1.42
N ARG A 154 25.83 -57.01 1.23
CA ARG A 154 24.73 -56.04 1.27
C ARG A 154 24.61 -55.32 -0.07
N LEU A 155 23.38 -55.20 -0.58
CA LEU A 155 23.07 -54.42 -1.77
C LEU A 155 22.19 -53.22 -1.39
N THR A 156 22.51 -52.03 -1.89
CA THR A 156 21.74 -50.81 -1.62
C THR A 156 20.96 -50.38 -2.86
N CYS A 157 19.67 -50.07 -2.71
CA CYS A 157 18.90 -49.43 -3.79
C CYS A 157 19.35 -47.97 -3.90
N ASP A 158 19.83 -47.57 -5.07
CA ASP A 158 20.09 -46.17 -5.39
C ASP A 158 18.94 -45.68 -6.27
N VAL A 159 17.94 -45.04 -5.68
CA VAL A 159 16.78 -44.51 -6.42
C VAL A 159 17.01 -43.02 -6.64
N ARG A 160 17.49 -42.66 -7.84
CA ARG A 160 17.56 -41.24 -8.22
C ARG A 160 16.15 -40.67 -8.31
N LYS A 161 15.84 -39.70 -7.46
CA LYS A 161 14.55 -38.99 -7.47
C LYS A 161 14.63 -37.76 -8.34
N THR A 162 13.63 -37.57 -9.20
CA THR A 162 13.41 -36.25 -9.81
C THR A 162 12.44 -35.50 -8.91
N ILE A 163 12.95 -34.48 -8.21
CA ILE A 163 12.19 -33.68 -7.28
C ILE A 163 11.93 -32.31 -7.91
N GLY A 164 10.67 -31.91 -7.96
CA GLY A 164 10.23 -30.58 -8.37
C GLY A 164 9.48 -29.86 -7.25
N VAL A 165 9.47 -28.54 -7.30
CA VAL A 165 8.73 -27.70 -6.37
C VAL A 165 7.95 -26.62 -7.10
N ALA A 166 6.68 -26.46 -6.75
CA ALA A 166 5.86 -25.32 -7.08
C ALA A 166 5.93 -24.32 -5.92
N ALA A 167 6.93 -23.42 -5.97
CA ALA A 167 7.23 -22.49 -4.88
C ALA A 167 6.03 -21.59 -4.49
N SER A 168 5.13 -21.29 -5.44
CA SER A 168 3.88 -20.54 -5.19
C SER A 168 2.92 -21.22 -4.21
N LYS A 169 3.11 -22.51 -3.92
CA LYS A 169 2.33 -23.28 -2.94
C LYS A 169 3.06 -23.52 -1.62
N VAL A 170 4.27 -22.98 -1.48
CA VAL A 170 5.08 -23.05 -0.25
C VAL A 170 5.04 -21.69 0.43
N GLN A 171 4.74 -21.67 1.72
CA GLN A 171 4.65 -20.46 2.50
C GLN A 171 5.47 -20.55 3.79
N LEU A 172 6.18 -19.48 4.11
CA LEU A 172 6.80 -19.25 5.41
C LEU A 172 5.96 -18.20 6.15
N VAL A 173 5.29 -18.59 7.23
CA VAL A 173 4.40 -17.72 7.98
C VAL A 173 4.98 -17.43 9.36
N ARG A 174 5.13 -16.17 9.73
CA ARG A 174 5.45 -15.74 11.10
C ARG A 174 4.22 -15.06 11.71
N ALA A 175 3.76 -15.53 12.86
CA ALA A 175 2.56 -14.99 13.52
C ALA A 175 2.62 -15.14 15.05
N PRO A 176 2.00 -14.23 15.82
CA PRO A 176 1.69 -14.44 17.22
C PRO A 176 0.54 -15.44 17.43
N TYR A 177 0.56 -16.15 18.55
CA TYR A 177 -0.45 -17.16 18.93
C TYR A 177 -1.04 -16.84 20.31
N ALA A 178 -2.24 -17.37 20.57
CA ALA A 178 -2.98 -17.15 21.82
C ALA A 178 -2.26 -17.63 23.09
N ASP A 179 -1.23 -18.47 22.96
CA ASP A 179 -0.38 -18.92 24.06
C ASP A 179 0.80 -17.97 24.36
N GLY A 180 0.84 -16.80 23.71
CA GLY A 180 1.88 -15.79 23.90
C GLY A 180 3.19 -16.09 23.18
N THR A 181 3.25 -17.13 22.34
CA THR A 181 4.41 -17.40 21.49
C THR A 181 4.29 -16.69 20.15
N VAL A 182 5.44 -16.31 19.58
CA VAL A 182 5.54 -15.87 18.17
C VAL A 182 6.30 -16.96 17.43
N ARG A 183 5.62 -17.64 16.51
CA ARG A 183 6.18 -18.80 15.80
C ARG A 183 6.38 -18.48 14.34
N THR A 184 7.41 -19.09 13.76
CA THR A 184 7.64 -19.13 12.33
C THR A 184 7.38 -20.55 11.85
N ILE A 185 6.38 -20.76 11.00
CA ILE A 185 6.00 -22.06 10.47
C ILE A 185 6.19 -22.10 8.96
N VAL A 186 6.51 -23.29 8.45
CA VAL A 186 6.50 -23.57 7.02
C VAL A 186 5.29 -24.42 6.70
N THR A 187 4.57 -24.08 5.63
CA THR A 187 3.46 -24.87 5.11
C THR A 187 3.63 -25.09 3.61
N ALA A 188 3.18 -26.25 3.11
CA ALA A 188 3.14 -26.51 1.68
C ALA A 188 1.81 -27.17 1.31
N ALA A 189 1.05 -26.52 0.42
CA ALA A 189 -0.27 -26.99 0.01
C ALA A 189 -0.18 -28.24 -0.90
N PRO A 190 -1.28 -28.98 -1.11
CA PRO A 190 -1.31 -30.12 -2.02
C PRO A 190 -0.76 -29.79 -3.42
N GLY A 191 0.12 -30.66 -3.91
CA GLY A 191 0.85 -30.49 -5.16
C GLY A 191 1.93 -29.41 -5.14
N ALA A 192 2.43 -29.01 -3.96
CA ALA A 192 3.60 -28.13 -3.84
C ALA A 192 4.89 -28.85 -4.23
N VAL A 193 5.00 -30.14 -3.94
CA VAL A 193 6.15 -30.97 -4.31
C VAL A 193 5.72 -31.99 -5.35
N THR A 194 6.59 -32.24 -6.33
CA THR A 194 6.50 -33.40 -7.21
C THR A 194 7.73 -34.28 -6.99
N SER A 195 7.54 -35.59 -6.92
CA SER A 195 8.65 -36.54 -6.76
C SER A 195 8.35 -37.79 -7.56
N THR A 196 9.25 -38.15 -8.47
CA THR A 196 9.18 -39.43 -9.21
C THR A 196 10.36 -40.33 -8.82
N PRO A 197 10.13 -41.65 -8.60
CA PRO A 197 8.85 -42.37 -8.71
C PRO A 197 7.91 -42.22 -7.50
N SER A 198 8.40 -41.74 -6.34
CA SER A 198 7.61 -41.66 -5.10
C SER A 198 8.02 -40.50 -4.19
N PHE A 199 7.11 -40.05 -3.31
CA PHE A 199 7.34 -39.03 -2.27
C PHE A 199 8.08 -39.54 -1.03
N ALA A 200 8.16 -40.87 -0.84
CA ALA A 200 8.73 -41.48 0.36
C ALA A 200 10.17 -41.00 0.63
N GLY A 201 10.47 -40.53 1.84
CA GLY A 201 11.82 -40.07 2.16
C GLY A 201 12.23 -38.73 1.53
N VAL A 202 11.31 -37.98 0.90
CA VAL A 202 11.50 -36.56 0.60
C VAL A 202 10.98 -35.75 1.78
N SER A 203 11.73 -34.74 2.19
CA SER A 203 11.34 -33.82 3.26
C SER A 203 11.63 -32.38 2.85
N LEU A 204 10.74 -31.47 3.26
CA LEU A 204 11.02 -30.05 3.18
C LEU A 204 11.75 -29.67 4.47
N VAL A 205 12.93 -29.08 4.32
CA VAL A 205 13.83 -28.76 5.43
C VAL A 205 14.11 -27.26 5.39
N ALA A 206 13.84 -26.59 6.51
CA ALA A 206 14.27 -25.21 6.72
C ALA A 206 15.71 -25.18 7.23
N MET A 207 16.54 -24.32 6.66
CA MET A 207 17.97 -24.21 6.96
C MET A 207 18.41 -22.76 7.20
N SER A 208 19.43 -22.60 8.03
CA SER A 208 20.26 -21.40 8.11
C SER A 208 21.69 -21.76 7.77
N GLY A 209 22.13 -21.40 6.56
CA GLY A 209 23.38 -21.93 6.01
C GLY A 209 23.33 -23.46 5.96
N ALA A 210 24.21 -24.13 6.71
CA ALA A 210 24.26 -25.59 6.81
C ALA A 210 23.48 -26.18 8.01
N ILE A 211 22.84 -25.34 8.84
CA ILE A 211 22.18 -25.79 10.07
C ILE A 211 20.68 -26.02 9.79
N PRO A 212 20.15 -27.23 10.01
CA PRO A 212 18.71 -27.48 9.90
C PRO A 212 17.98 -26.84 11.08
N LEU A 213 16.92 -26.08 10.78
CA LEU A 213 16.08 -25.37 11.75
C LEU A 213 14.76 -26.09 12.03
N GLY A 214 14.35 -26.99 11.13
CA GLY A 214 13.10 -27.75 11.21
C GLY A 214 12.84 -28.51 9.91
N SER A 215 12.03 -29.56 9.96
CA SER A 215 11.68 -30.34 8.77
C SER A 215 10.37 -31.10 8.93
N ALA A 216 9.67 -31.35 7.83
CA ALA A 216 8.55 -32.27 7.77
C ALA A 216 8.58 -33.12 6.49
N PRO A 217 8.05 -34.36 6.55
CA PRO A 217 7.96 -35.23 5.39
C PRO A 217 6.93 -34.73 4.37
N VAL A 218 7.15 -35.02 3.09
CA VAL A 218 6.20 -34.73 2.01
C VAL A 218 5.11 -35.81 1.95
N GLY A 219 3.85 -35.39 1.98
CA GLY A 219 2.66 -36.24 1.89
C GLY A 219 2.46 -36.84 0.48
N GLY A 220 1.57 -37.83 0.37
CA GLY A 220 1.30 -38.54 -0.89
C GLY A 220 0.65 -37.69 -1.99
N ASP A 221 0.11 -36.52 -1.65
CA ASP A 221 -0.43 -35.52 -2.56
C ASP A 221 0.56 -34.37 -2.84
N GLY A 222 1.80 -34.46 -2.35
CA GLY A 222 2.82 -33.42 -2.50
C GLY A 222 2.68 -32.24 -1.54
N SER A 223 1.82 -32.33 -0.51
CA SER A 223 1.75 -31.36 0.59
C SER A 223 2.83 -31.61 1.66
N VAL A 224 3.02 -30.67 2.57
CA VAL A 224 3.88 -30.83 3.76
C VAL A 224 3.09 -30.35 4.97
N GLU A 225 3.02 -31.19 6.01
CA GLU A 225 2.41 -30.80 7.29
C GLU A 225 3.17 -29.62 7.90
N GLN A 226 2.45 -28.70 8.55
CA GLN A 226 3.09 -27.50 9.11
C GLN A 226 4.18 -27.89 10.12
N PHE A 227 5.32 -27.24 10.06
CA PHE A 227 6.39 -27.40 11.05
C PHE A 227 6.98 -26.06 11.45
N GLU A 228 7.40 -25.98 12.71
CA GLU A 228 8.01 -24.79 13.28
C GLU A 228 9.51 -24.70 12.94
N VAL A 229 9.98 -23.49 12.68
CA VAL A 229 11.37 -23.17 12.41
C VAL A 229 11.99 -22.65 13.71
N ALA A 230 12.96 -23.39 14.25
CA ALA A 230 13.65 -23.02 15.49
C ALA A 230 14.36 -21.67 15.33
N SER A 231 13.88 -20.65 16.07
CA SER A 231 14.38 -19.27 16.15
C SER A 231 14.83 -18.69 14.81
N ALA A 232 13.94 -18.02 14.08
CA ALA A 232 14.21 -17.47 12.75
C ALA A 232 15.48 -16.57 12.73
N PRO A 233 16.63 -17.05 12.22
CA PRO A 233 17.84 -16.24 12.10
C PRO A 233 17.72 -15.36 10.87
N THR A 234 18.75 -14.55 10.60
CA THR A 234 18.79 -13.53 9.54
C THR A 234 18.60 -14.02 8.10
N GLY A 235 18.34 -15.31 7.90
CA GLY A 235 17.92 -15.92 6.64
C GLY A 235 17.46 -17.37 6.85
N VAL A 236 16.33 -17.72 6.24
CA VAL A 236 15.80 -19.09 6.14
C VAL A 236 15.84 -19.51 4.68
N THR A 237 16.53 -20.60 4.40
CA THR A 237 16.49 -21.27 3.09
C THR A 237 15.65 -22.54 3.22
N LEU A 238 14.71 -22.75 2.30
CA LEU A 238 13.91 -23.96 2.25
C LEU A 238 14.51 -24.89 1.20
N ASN A 239 14.81 -26.14 1.57
CA ASN A 239 15.32 -27.13 0.64
C ASN A 239 14.45 -28.37 0.67
N LEU A 240 14.13 -28.90 -0.50
CA LEU A 240 13.66 -30.27 -0.60
C LEU A 240 14.87 -31.20 -0.57
N MET A 241 14.94 -32.02 0.46
CA MET A 241 16.01 -32.97 0.65
C MET A 241 15.48 -34.38 0.52
N ASP A 242 16.20 -35.22 -0.21
CA ASP A 242 16.05 -36.66 -0.07
C ASP A 242 16.99 -37.21 1.00
N ARG A 243 16.83 -38.49 1.31
CA ARG A 243 17.67 -39.19 2.30
C ARG A 243 19.13 -39.41 1.86
N THR A 244 19.48 -39.12 0.61
CA THR A 244 20.87 -39.20 0.10
C THR A 244 21.65 -37.91 0.36
N GLY A 245 20.95 -36.85 0.79
CA GLY A 245 21.53 -35.51 0.98
C GLY A 245 21.49 -34.67 -0.30
N ALA A 246 20.92 -35.18 -1.38
CA ALA A 246 20.63 -34.36 -2.55
C ALA A 246 19.53 -33.36 -2.19
N SER A 247 19.78 -32.08 -2.48
CA SER A 247 18.90 -30.99 -2.10
C SER A 247 18.56 -30.10 -3.29
N VAL A 248 17.29 -29.74 -3.43
CA VAL A 248 16.83 -28.68 -4.33
C VAL A 248 16.43 -27.49 -3.47
N VAL A 249 17.08 -26.34 -3.70
CA VAL A 249 16.70 -25.09 -3.04
C VAL A 249 15.35 -24.64 -3.58
N VAL A 250 14.40 -24.37 -2.69
CA VAL A 250 13.13 -23.73 -3.04
C VAL A 250 13.39 -22.24 -3.11
N THR A 251 13.51 -21.71 -4.31
CA THR A 251 13.53 -20.26 -4.55
C THR A 251 12.10 -19.76 -4.69
N ASN A 252 11.86 -18.50 -4.36
CA ASN A 252 10.63 -17.78 -4.73
C ASN A 252 9.37 -18.30 -4.04
N TYR A 253 9.51 -18.77 -2.80
CA TYR A 253 8.39 -19.12 -1.94
C TYR A 253 7.79 -17.86 -1.29
N SER A 254 6.50 -17.91 -0.96
CA SER A 254 5.81 -16.78 -0.34
C SER A 254 6.18 -16.65 1.14
N GLN A 255 6.41 -15.44 1.60
CA GLN A 255 6.60 -15.11 3.02
C GLN A 255 5.41 -14.29 3.51
N ARG A 256 4.90 -14.65 4.68
CA ARG A 256 3.78 -13.96 5.32
C ARG A 256 4.14 -13.61 6.76
N VAL A 257 3.93 -12.37 7.15
CA VAL A 257 4.14 -11.90 8.52
C VAL A 257 2.84 -11.30 9.02
N VAL A 258 2.23 -11.95 10.02
CA VAL A 258 1.05 -11.45 10.70
C VAL A 258 1.49 -10.76 11.98
N MET A 259 1.01 -9.54 12.21
CA MET A 259 1.32 -8.72 13.37
C MET A 259 0.02 -8.26 14.03
N ASN A 260 -0.15 -8.62 15.30
CA ASN A 260 -1.24 -8.16 16.15
C ASN A 260 -0.81 -8.33 17.62
N PHE A 261 -1.71 -8.02 18.56
CA PHE A 261 -1.45 -8.15 20.00
C PHE A 261 -1.92 -9.49 20.60
N LEU A 262 -2.23 -10.50 19.77
CA LEU A 262 -2.69 -11.81 20.23
C LEU A 262 -1.66 -12.44 21.19
N GLY A 263 -2.13 -12.91 22.35
CA GLY A 263 -1.31 -13.55 23.38
C GLY A 263 -0.31 -12.63 24.09
N LYS A 264 -0.35 -11.30 23.90
CA LYS A 264 0.52 -10.35 24.63
C LYS A 264 0.21 -10.27 26.13
N ASP A 265 -1.03 -10.60 26.51
CA ASP A 265 -1.51 -10.70 27.89
C ASP A 265 -1.00 -11.91 28.67
N VAL A 266 -0.50 -12.93 27.97
CA VAL A 266 0.01 -14.15 28.59
C VAL A 266 1.28 -13.84 29.38
N PRO A 267 1.37 -14.23 30.67
CA PRO A 267 2.60 -14.03 31.46
C PRO A 267 3.83 -14.65 30.77
N GLY A 268 4.86 -13.84 30.54
CA GLY A 268 6.07 -14.28 29.82
C GLY A 268 5.92 -14.33 28.29
N SER A 269 4.91 -13.64 27.74
CA SER A 269 4.71 -13.52 26.29
C SER A 269 5.96 -13.05 25.55
N HIS A 270 6.17 -13.62 24.36
CA HIS A 270 7.22 -13.24 23.41
C HIS A 270 6.69 -12.31 22.32
N ASN A 271 5.41 -11.92 22.36
CA ASN A 271 4.86 -10.93 21.45
C ASN A 271 5.40 -9.53 21.80
N ALA A 272 6.32 -9.03 20.97
CA ALA A 272 7.01 -7.76 21.17
C ALA A 272 6.22 -6.52 20.69
N GLY A 273 5.00 -6.67 20.17
CA GLY A 273 4.21 -5.54 19.71
C GLY A 273 3.95 -4.55 20.85
N GLN A 274 4.12 -3.25 20.61
CA GLN A 274 3.89 -2.18 21.60
C GLN A 274 2.81 -1.22 21.12
N ALA A 275 2.13 -0.57 22.07
CA ALA A 275 1.12 0.44 21.79
C ALA A 275 1.28 1.61 22.75
N PHE A 276 1.20 2.83 22.23
CA PHE A 276 1.38 4.08 22.95
C PHE A 276 0.19 4.99 22.66
N ASP A 277 -0.40 5.55 23.71
CA ASP A 277 -1.36 6.65 23.55
C ASP A 277 -0.58 7.95 23.36
N VAL A 278 -0.84 8.64 22.25
CA VAL A 278 -0.23 9.93 21.90
C VAL A 278 -1.30 11.00 21.67
N SER A 279 -2.46 10.85 22.32
CA SER A 279 -3.63 11.73 22.18
C SER A 279 -3.49 13.08 22.88
N ALA A 280 -2.86 13.11 24.06
CA ALA A 280 -2.83 14.28 24.95
C ALA A 280 -1.78 15.33 24.59
N ASP A 281 -0.97 15.07 23.56
CA ASP A 281 0.29 15.78 23.37
C ASP A 281 0.19 16.93 22.38
N THR A 282 -0.36 16.70 21.18
CA THR A 282 -0.37 17.71 20.10
C THR A 282 -1.08 17.16 18.86
N ASN A 283 -1.66 18.06 18.06
CA ASN A 283 -2.18 17.70 16.74
C ASN A 283 -1.06 17.52 15.69
N ALA A 284 0.18 17.86 16.00
CA ALA A 284 1.30 17.70 15.05
C ALA A 284 1.79 16.25 14.99
N MET A 285 2.17 15.76 13.81
CA MET A 285 2.81 14.46 13.68
C MET A 285 4.31 14.54 13.95
N PHE A 286 4.90 13.49 14.52
CA PHE A 286 6.35 13.39 14.75
C PHE A 286 6.88 12.09 14.19
N PRO A 287 8.20 12.00 13.91
CA PRO A 287 8.83 10.71 13.69
C PRO A 287 8.50 9.77 14.86
N PRO A 288 8.16 8.50 14.61
CA PRO A 288 7.69 7.58 15.65
C PRO A 288 8.66 7.43 16.83
N LEU A 289 9.96 7.36 16.54
CA LEU A 289 10.99 7.28 17.57
C LEU A 289 11.04 8.53 18.44
N THR A 290 10.78 9.71 17.87
CA THR A 290 10.69 10.96 18.64
C THR A 290 9.51 10.90 19.61
N TRP A 291 8.33 10.44 19.15
CA TRP A 291 7.20 10.22 20.04
C TRP A 291 7.57 9.28 21.19
N ILE A 292 8.15 8.12 20.90
CA ILE A 292 8.46 7.10 21.92
C ILE A 292 9.55 7.57 22.90
N THR A 293 10.58 8.25 22.42
CA THR A 293 11.79 8.54 23.23
C THR A 293 11.70 9.86 24.00
N SER A 294 11.13 10.89 23.39
CA SER A 294 11.09 12.23 23.98
C SER A 294 9.68 12.75 24.24
N GLY A 295 8.65 12.13 23.64
CA GLY A 295 7.24 12.54 23.76
C GLY A 295 7.10 14.05 23.68
N PRO A 296 7.20 14.62 22.46
CA PRO A 296 7.15 16.05 22.24
C PRO A 296 5.72 16.56 22.46
N SER A 297 5.31 16.53 23.71
CA SER A 297 4.19 17.20 24.30
C SER A 297 4.66 18.60 24.70
N PRO A 298 3.89 19.67 24.46
CA PRO A 298 4.09 20.96 25.10
C PRO A 298 4.13 20.85 26.64
N THR A 299 3.66 19.73 27.22
CA THR A 299 3.70 19.43 28.67
C THR A 299 4.88 18.56 29.11
N GLY A 300 5.69 18.03 28.18
CA GLY A 300 6.98 17.39 28.43
C GLY A 300 6.96 15.99 29.04
N GLY A 301 6.88 14.94 28.21
CA GLY A 301 7.14 13.57 28.65
C GLY A 301 6.91 12.52 27.56
N ALA A 302 7.79 11.50 27.49
CA ALA A 302 7.61 10.33 26.64
C ALA A 302 6.30 9.58 27.00
N PRO A 303 5.49 9.17 26.01
CA PRO A 303 4.29 8.38 26.25
C PRO A 303 4.69 7.04 26.85
N VAL A 304 3.91 6.58 27.83
CA VAL A 304 4.14 5.28 28.48
C VAL A 304 3.47 4.20 27.64
N GLU A 305 4.15 3.06 27.43
CA GLU A 305 3.54 1.90 26.77
C GLU A 305 2.27 1.50 27.52
N LEU A 306 1.18 1.28 26.77
CA LEU A 306 -0.07 0.83 27.34
C LEU A 306 0.13 -0.51 28.08
N PRO A 307 -0.36 -0.63 29.33
CA PRO A 307 -0.14 -1.84 30.12
C PRO A 307 -0.83 -3.03 29.46
N VAL A 308 -0.30 -4.24 29.66
CA VAL A 308 -0.89 -5.48 29.09
C VAL A 308 -2.37 -5.68 29.40
N SER A 309 -2.85 -5.13 30.53
CA SER A 309 -4.26 -5.13 30.92
C SER A 309 -5.16 -4.21 30.07
N SER A 310 -4.57 -3.34 29.24
CA SER A 310 -5.30 -2.47 28.34
C SER A 310 -6.08 -3.29 27.32
N PRO A 311 -7.35 -2.93 27.00
CA PRO A 311 -8.12 -3.59 25.96
C PRO A 311 -7.41 -3.62 24.58
N VAL A 312 -6.48 -2.69 24.33
CA VAL A 312 -5.65 -2.65 23.11
C VAL A 312 -4.67 -3.83 23.06
N THR A 313 -4.01 -4.15 24.17
CA THR A 313 -2.91 -5.12 24.25
C THR A 313 -3.34 -6.48 24.80
N ASN A 314 -4.56 -6.61 25.33
CA ASN A 314 -5.03 -7.79 26.08
C ASN A 314 -5.57 -8.95 25.20
N GLY A 315 -4.97 -9.20 24.03
CA GLY A 315 -5.07 -10.49 23.33
C GLY A 315 -6.45 -11.05 22.93
N VAL A 316 -7.52 -10.26 22.83
CA VAL A 316 -8.84 -10.81 22.48
C VAL A 316 -9.07 -10.74 20.97
N SER A 317 -9.66 -11.77 20.37
CA SER A 317 -10.24 -11.76 19.01
C SER A 317 -11.42 -10.78 18.86
N ASN A 318 -11.51 -9.73 19.70
CA ASN A 318 -12.61 -8.82 19.96
C ASN A 318 -12.06 -7.53 20.64
N SER A 319 -11.06 -6.85 20.05
CA SER A 319 -10.32 -5.71 20.64
C SER A 319 -11.13 -4.38 20.77
N TYR A 320 -12.46 -4.45 20.82
CA TYR A 320 -13.46 -3.40 20.55
C TYR A 320 -13.32 -2.03 21.24
N MET A 321 -12.37 -1.77 22.17
CA MET A 321 -12.41 -0.56 23.03
C MET A 321 -11.22 0.40 22.93
N GLY A 322 -10.25 0.15 22.03
CA GLY A 322 -8.90 0.71 22.12
C GLY A 322 -8.77 2.24 22.09
N LEU A 323 -9.36 2.90 21.09
CA LEU A 323 -9.15 4.35 20.91
C LEU A 323 -9.94 5.22 21.90
N ALA A 324 -11.16 4.83 22.26
CA ALA A 324 -11.97 5.60 23.22
C ALA A 324 -11.47 5.49 24.66
N THR A 325 -10.77 4.40 25.00
CA THR A 325 -10.17 4.22 26.34
C THR A 325 -8.80 4.89 26.47
N ALA A 326 -8.10 5.14 25.35
CA ALA A 326 -6.81 5.82 25.33
C ALA A 326 -6.92 7.23 25.98
N ASP A 327 -7.86 8.07 25.52
CA ASP A 327 -8.03 9.42 26.08
C ASP A 327 -8.74 9.45 27.47
N ASN A 328 -8.98 8.29 28.12
CA ASN A 328 -9.73 8.17 29.39
C ASN A 328 -11.16 8.77 29.36
N VAL A 329 -11.67 9.16 28.18
CA VAL A 329 -13.00 9.73 27.98
C VAL A 329 -13.98 8.59 27.68
N SER A 330 -14.84 8.26 28.63
CA SER A 330 -15.92 7.29 28.36
C SER A 330 -16.79 7.77 27.18
N ALA A 331 -17.25 6.84 26.35
CA ALA A 331 -18.22 7.01 25.26
C ALA A 331 -19.51 7.80 25.61
N GLN A 332 -19.72 8.17 26.88
CA GLN A 332 -20.94 8.79 27.40
C GLN A 332 -20.75 10.15 28.09
N SER A 333 -19.54 10.68 28.24
CA SER A 333 -19.39 12.01 28.85
C SER A 333 -19.75 13.12 27.87
N SER A 334 -20.54 14.09 28.34
CA SER A 334 -20.83 15.35 27.66
C SER A 334 -19.56 15.96 27.06
N LEU A 335 -19.65 16.51 25.84
CA LEU A 335 -18.57 17.25 25.17
C LEU A 335 -17.78 18.04 26.21
N ALA A 336 -16.48 17.75 26.36
CA ALA A 336 -15.63 18.65 27.11
C ALA A 336 -15.79 20.03 26.47
N PRO A 337 -16.08 21.09 27.24
CA PRO A 337 -16.20 22.43 26.68
C PRO A 337 -14.92 22.71 25.92
N GLN A 338 -15.02 22.96 24.61
CA GLN A 338 -13.95 23.41 23.72
C GLN A 338 -12.95 24.28 24.52
N PRO A 339 -11.76 23.77 24.90
CA PRO A 339 -10.77 24.59 25.57
C PRO A 339 -10.60 25.96 24.92
N ASP A 340 -10.61 27.00 25.74
CA ASP A 340 -10.45 28.38 25.34
C ASP A 340 -8.99 28.69 24.97
N GLY A 341 -8.75 29.10 23.72
CA GLY A 341 -7.60 29.93 23.33
C GLY A 341 -6.18 29.34 23.46
N SER A 342 -5.97 28.12 23.93
CA SER A 342 -4.64 27.52 24.18
C SER A 342 -4.16 26.47 23.16
N TYR A 343 -4.91 26.20 22.08
CA TYR A 343 -4.63 25.07 21.20
C TYR A 343 -3.44 25.22 20.24
N THR A 344 -2.86 24.06 19.91
CA THR A 344 -1.75 23.85 18.96
C THR A 344 -2.31 23.28 17.66
N TYR A 345 -2.27 24.05 16.57
CA TYR A 345 -2.48 23.50 15.23
C TYR A 345 -1.31 22.58 14.88
N GLY A 346 -1.62 21.43 14.30
CA GLY A 346 -0.62 20.47 13.85
C GLY A 346 -0.70 20.26 12.35
N PHE A 347 0.47 20.03 11.75
CA PHE A 347 0.53 19.53 10.38
C PHE A 347 0.61 18.02 10.37
N GLU A 348 -0.13 17.44 9.43
CA GLU A 348 -0.16 16.03 9.06
C GLU A 348 0.11 15.93 7.55
N PRO A 349 0.99 15.05 7.07
CA PRO A 349 1.06 14.76 5.65
C PRO A 349 -0.25 14.10 5.19
N ALA A 350 -0.83 14.58 4.09
CA ALA A 350 -2.05 14.02 3.50
C ALA A 350 -1.75 13.23 2.20
N ASN A 351 -0.49 12.80 2.05
CA ASN A 351 -0.05 12.01 0.91
C ASN A 351 -0.59 10.58 1.06
N VAL A 352 -1.53 10.22 0.20
CA VAL A 352 -2.18 8.91 0.17
C VAL A 352 -1.27 7.88 -0.51
N VAL A 353 -1.15 6.70 0.11
CA VAL A 353 -0.53 5.53 -0.53
C VAL A 353 -1.51 4.95 -1.56
N PRO A 354 -1.10 4.73 -2.82
CA PRO A 354 -1.93 4.01 -3.77
C PRO A 354 -2.26 2.62 -3.25
N THR A 355 -3.51 2.22 -3.38
CA THR A 355 -3.97 0.93 -2.89
C THR A 355 -4.89 0.25 -3.91
N THR A 356 -5.08 -1.07 -3.80
CA THR A 356 -5.99 -1.80 -4.71
C THR A 356 -7.46 -1.40 -4.58
N LEU A 357 -7.84 -0.68 -3.51
CA LEU A 357 -9.19 -0.17 -3.30
C LEU A 357 -9.39 1.31 -3.65
N ASN A 358 -8.31 2.10 -3.83
CA ASN A 358 -8.44 3.48 -4.27
C ASN A 358 -8.22 3.61 -5.78
N PHE A 359 -9.02 4.44 -6.45
CA PHE A 359 -8.83 4.77 -7.87
C PHE A 359 -7.79 5.90 -8.04
N ALA A 360 -6.87 6.03 -7.09
CA ALA A 360 -5.91 7.12 -7.04
C ALA A 360 -4.91 6.99 -8.19
N SER A 361 -4.83 8.02 -9.02
CA SER A 361 -3.69 8.21 -9.90
C SER A 361 -2.48 8.70 -9.11
N ALA A 362 -1.28 8.55 -9.67
CA ALA A 362 -0.10 9.19 -9.11
C ALA A 362 -0.35 10.70 -8.90
N PRO A 363 0.18 11.30 -7.82
CA PRO A 363 0.02 12.72 -7.58
C PRO A 363 0.51 13.53 -8.80
N PRO A 364 -0.11 14.69 -9.09
CA PRO A 364 0.35 15.58 -10.14
C PRO A 364 1.82 15.93 -9.93
N ALA A 365 2.56 16.09 -11.03
CA ALA A 365 3.95 16.53 -10.95
C ALA A 365 4.10 17.85 -10.19
N ALA A 366 5.21 18.02 -9.47
CA ALA A 366 5.55 19.25 -8.78
C ALA A 366 5.56 20.45 -9.74
N ARG A 367 4.90 21.54 -9.34
CA ARG A 367 4.60 22.67 -10.23
C ARG A 367 4.50 24.00 -9.49
N ALA A 368 4.79 25.08 -10.20
CA ALA A 368 4.59 26.45 -9.76
C ALA A 368 3.35 27.08 -10.41
N SER A 369 2.82 28.14 -9.80
CA SER A 369 1.78 29.00 -10.39
C SER A 369 0.55 28.22 -10.87
N PHE A 370 0.20 27.12 -10.20
CA PHE A 370 -1.05 26.43 -10.42
C PHE A 370 -2.16 27.14 -9.65
N ALA A 371 -3.40 26.91 -10.06
CA ALA A 371 -4.57 27.41 -9.36
C ALA A 371 -5.23 26.27 -8.61
N ALA A 372 -5.58 26.46 -7.33
CA ALA A 372 -6.33 25.46 -6.57
C ALA A 372 -7.33 26.10 -5.61
N GLY A 373 -8.42 25.39 -5.33
CA GLY A 373 -9.47 25.85 -4.42
C GLY A 373 -10.45 24.76 -4.03
N ALA A 374 -11.24 25.02 -2.99
CA ALA A 374 -12.31 24.15 -2.50
C ALA A 374 -13.54 24.27 -3.40
N ILE A 375 -13.43 23.73 -4.62
CA ILE A 375 -14.43 23.85 -5.68
C ILE A 375 -14.89 22.47 -6.08
N SER A 376 -16.20 22.22 -5.97
CA SER A 376 -16.81 20.95 -6.35
C SER A 376 -17.08 20.92 -7.85
N VAL A 377 -16.37 20.06 -8.56
CA VAL A 377 -16.64 19.72 -9.97
C VAL A 377 -17.66 18.57 -10.06
N ASN A 378 -18.93 18.85 -9.76
CA ASN A 378 -19.99 17.84 -9.76
C ASN A 378 -20.54 17.61 -11.18
N SER A 379 -20.32 16.43 -11.73
CA SER A 379 -21.20 15.89 -12.77
C SER A 379 -22.25 15.04 -12.07
N GLN A 380 -23.50 15.50 -12.05
CA GLN A 380 -24.63 14.76 -11.47
C GLN A 380 -24.82 13.36 -12.09
N TYR A 381 -24.11 13.04 -13.18
CA TYR A 381 -24.25 11.82 -13.97
C TYR A 381 -22.97 10.96 -14.04
N THR A 382 -21.86 11.37 -13.41
CA THR A 382 -20.71 10.48 -13.08
C THR A 382 -20.92 9.70 -11.78
N GLY A 383 -22.17 9.49 -11.36
CA GLY A 383 -22.49 8.79 -10.11
C GLY A 383 -22.41 9.66 -8.85
N GLY A 384 -22.59 10.98 -8.96
CA GLY A 384 -22.82 11.86 -7.80
C GLY A 384 -21.62 12.12 -6.89
N ARG A 385 -20.38 11.99 -7.40
CA ARG A 385 -19.17 12.32 -6.63
C ARG A 385 -18.96 13.84 -6.61
N SER A 386 -19.01 14.45 -5.43
CA SER A 386 -18.55 15.83 -5.20
C SER A 386 -17.06 15.79 -4.85
N TYR A 387 -16.23 16.52 -5.59
CA TYR A 387 -14.79 16.59 -5.31
C TYR A 387 -14.48 17.72 -4.33
N ALA A 388 -13.51 17.49 -3.44
CA ALA A 388 -13.19 18.38 -2.33
C ALA A 388 -12.25 19.54 -2.73
N ILE A 389 -11.16 19.24 -3.43
CA ILE A 389 -10.15 20.22 -3.83
C ILE A 389 -9.87 20.06 -5.31
N THR A 390 -9.99 21.16 -6.06
CA THR A 390 -9.71 21.20 -7.50
C THR A 390 -8.42 21.96 -7.77
N MET A 391 -7.61 21.45 -8.68
CA MET A 391 -6.36 22.06 -9.13
C MET A 391 -6.31 22.11 -10.67
N PHE A 392 -5.79 23.22 -11.20
CA PHE A 392 -5.63 23.42 -12.64
C PHE A 392 -4.30 24.10 -12.97
N GLY A 393 -3.65 23.59 -14.02
CA GLY A 393 -2.52 24.22 -14.69
C GLY A 393 -1.21 24.27 -13.91
N GLY A 394 -0.44 25.34 -14.12
CA GLY A 394 0.91 25.53 -13.58
C GLY A 394 2.05 25.11 -14.52
N LEU A 395 3.26 25.42 -14.10
CA LEU A 395 4.51 25.14 -14.82
C LEU A 395 5.35 24.11 -14.07
N ASP A 396 5.98 23.20 -14.78
CA ASP A 396 6.98 22.28 -14.25
C ASP A 396 8.31 22.99 -13.94
N ALA A 397 9.30 22.24 -13.46
CA ALA A 397 10.62 22.77 -13.12
C ALA A 397 11.40 23.34 -14.32
N SER A 398 11.02 23.00 -15.56
CA SER A 398 11.61 23.54 -16.79
C SER A 398 10.91 24.81 -17.29
N GLY A 399 9.79 25.19 -16.67
CA GLY A 399 8.94 26.29 -17.12
C GLY A 399 7.95 25.88 -18.22
N ALA A 400 7.82 24.59 -18.52
CA ALA A 400 6.83 24.07 -19.47
C ALA A 400 5.49 23.80 -18.76
N PRO A 401 4.36 23.70 -19.50
CA PRO A 401 3.09 23.30 -18.92
C PRO A 401 3.19 21.96 -18.22
N ALA A 402 2.75 21.91 -16.96
CA ALA A 402 2.89 20.71 -16.16
C ALA A 402 1.91 19.58 -16.54
N ASP A 403 0.86 19.89 -17.33
CA ASP A 403 -0.13 18.90 -17.81
C ASP A 403 -0.46 19.11 -19.30
N PRO A 404 -1.08 18.10 -19.95
CA PRO A 404 -1.78 18.29 -21.21
C PRO A 404 -2.94 19.31 -21.11
N PRO A 405 -3.30 19.99 -22.22
CA PRO A 405 -4.45 20.91 -22.27
C PRO A 405 -5.74 20.33 -21.67
N GLY A 406 -6.46 21.15 -20.89
CA GLY A 406 -7.77 20.81 -20.32
C GLY A 406 -7.77 19.85 -19.13
N THR A 407 -6.61 19.44 -18.63
CA THR A 407 -6.50 18.56 -17.46
C THR A 407 -6.98 19.27 -16.20
N ILE A 408 -7.97 18.67 -15.52
CA ILE A 408 -8.44 19.10 -14.20
C ILE A 408 -8.04 18.03 -13.21
N TRP A 409 -7.20 18.41 -12.24
CA TRP A 409 -6.83 17.57 -11.12
C TRP A 409 -7.80 17.79 -9.98
N VAL A 410 -8.19 16.72 -9.33
CA VAL A 410 -9.00 16.74 -8.12
C VAL A 410 -8.33 15.89 -7.07
N TYR A 411 -8.30 16.40 -5.86
CA TYR A 411 -7.92 15.66 -4.67
C TYR A 411 -9.18 15.46 -3.84
N ASP A 412 -9.54 14.20 -3.62
CA ASP A 412 -10.67 13.80 -2.80
C ASP A 412 -10.13 13.12 -1.53
N PRO A 413 -10.25 13.75 -0.36
CA PRO A 413 -9.92 13.16 0.93
C PRO A 413 -11.10 12.36 1.53
N SER A 414 -12.12 11.99 0.75
CA SER A 414 -13.29 11.24 1.23
C SER A 414 -13.25 9.75 0.90
N VAL A 415 -14.09 9.03 1.65
CA VAL A 415 -14.19 7.57 1.81
C VAL A 415 -14.40 6.76 0.52
N SER A 416 -14.77 7.42 -0.59
CA SER A 416 -15.10 6.75 -1.86
C SER A 416 -14.04 6.92 -2.96
N GLY A 417 -12.95 7.67 -2.71
CA GLY A 417 -12.02 8.07 -3.75
C GLY A 417 -10.74 8.74 -3.29
N TYR A 418 -10.08 8.24 -2.23
CA TYR A 418 -8.85 8.85 -1.72
C TYR A 418 -7.79 9.12 -2.77
N GLY A 419 -7.27 10.34 -2.75
CA GLY A 419 -6.07 10.74 -3.47
C GLY A 419 -6.36 11.58 -4.71
N TRP A 420 -5.34 11.69 -5.55
CA TRP A 420 -5.42 12.46 -6.78
C TRP A 420 -6.10 11.66 -7.87
N SER A 421 -7.05 12.30 -8.55
CA SER A 421 -7.59 11.81 -9.82
C SER A 421 -7.74 12.96 -10.80
N THR A 422 -7.93 12.63 -12.06
CA THR A 422 -8.32 13.61 -13.07
C THR A 422 -9.80 13.48 -13.34
N VAL A 423 -10.49 14.61 -13.53
CA VAL A 423 -11.91 14.62 -13.89
C VAL A 423 -12.06 13.89 -15.23
N GLN A 424 -12.69 12.72 -15.20
CA GLN A 424 -13.01 11.97 -16.41
C GLN A 424 -14.06 12.75 -17.19
N VAL A 425 -13.72 13.15 -18.41
CA VAL A 425 -14.68 13.74 -19.35
C VAL A 425 -15.58 12.60 -19.85
N THR A 426 -16.60 12.23 -19.07
CA THR A 426 -17.54 11.17 -19.47
C THR A 426 -18.30 11.60 -20.71
N THR A 427 -18.06 10.87 -21.78
CA THR A 427 -18.79 10.94 -23.03
C THR A 427 -20.12 10.21 -22.87
N SER A 428 -21.10 10.88 -22.27
CA SER A 428 -22.46 10.33 -22.14
C SER A 428 -23.08 10.02 -23.50
N THR A 429 -23.71 8.86 -23.56
CA THR A 429 -24.29 8.17 -24.71
C THR A 429 -25.46 8.93 -25.32
N ASN A 430 -25.15 9.72 -26.35
CA ASN A 430 -25.86 9.83 -27.65
C ASN A 430 -25.29 10.94 -28.54
N THR A 431 -24.14 11.53 -28.19
CA THR A 431 -23.10 12.05 -29.10
C THR A 431 -21.86 12.41 -28.26
N SER A 432 -20.81 11.61 -28.42
CA SER A 432 -19.51 11.70 -27.74
C SER A 432 -18.50 12.46 -28.62
N PRO A 433 -17.45 13.04 -28.00
CA PRO A 433 -17.43 14.45 -27.61
C PRO A 433 -17.55 15.36 -28.83
N PHE A 434 -18.29 16.46 -28.75
CA PHE A 434 -18.25 17.45 -29.84
C PHE A 434 -16.93 18.23 -29.78
N PRO A 435 -15.99 18.06 -30.74
CA PRO A 435 -15.11 19.16 -31.12
C PRO A 435 -15.97 20.33 -31.59
N SER A 436 -15.40 21.54 -31.56
CA SER A 436 -16.00 22.86 -31.76
C SER A 436 -16.80 23.14 -33.06
N THR A 437 -17.50 22.18 -33.67
CA THR A 437 -17.94 22.27 -35.06
C THR A 437 -19.37 21.85 -35.37
N SER A 438 -20.31 21.69 -34.42
CA SER A 438 -21.73 21.55 -34.82
C SER A 438 -22.81 21.95 -33.79
N TYR A 439 -23.02 23.24 -33.56
CA TYR A 439 -24.34 23.90 -33.68
C TYR A 439 -24.14 25.42 -33.62
N SER A 440 -23.88 26.00 -34.80
CA SER A 440 -23.18 27.28 -35.03
C SER A 440 -21.86 27.36 -34.26
N SER A 441 -20.73 27.31 -34.98
CA SER A 441 -19.42 27.76 -34.49
C SER A 441 -19.61 28.90 -33.48
N PHE A 442 -19.02 28.91 -32.28
CA PHE A 442 -17.72 29.56 -32.16
C PHE A 442 -17.02 29.37 -30.79
N PHE A 443 -17.61 28.74 -29.75
CA PHE A 443 -17.15 29.00 -28.36
C PHE A 443 -16.89 27.80 -27.43
N GLY A 444 -17.39 26.60 -27.75
CA GLY A 444 -17.01 25.38 -27.03
C GLY A 444 -15.56 24.99 -27.35
N LEU A 445 -14.79 24.63 -26.32
CA LEU A 445 -13.38 24.25 -26.46
C LEU A 445 -13.21 22.75 -26.26
N THR A 446 -12.41 22.11 -27.13
CA THR A 446 -11.99 20.71 -26.91
C THR A 446 -11.19 20.59 -25.61
N ALA A 447 -10.28 21.54 -25.37
CA ALA A 447 -9.53 21.70 -24.14
C ALA A 447 -8.86 23.09 -24.12
N PRO A 448 -8.96 23.89 -23.04
CA PRO A 448 -8.18 25.11 -22.93
C PRO A 448 -6.69 24.76 -22.80
N ALA A 449 -5.83 25.57 -23.41
CA ALA A 449 -4.39 25.47 -23.19
C ALA A 449 -4.10 25.60 -21.68
N VAL A 450 -3.14 24.82 -21.19
CA VAL A 450 -2.68 24.94 -19.80
C VAL A 450 -2.10 26.32 -19.58
N ARG A 451 -2.42 26.91 -18.42
CA ARG A 451 -2.01 28.26 -18.05
C ARG A 451 -1.34 28.28 -16.69
N ALA A 452 -0.41 29.21 -16.54
CA ALA A 452 0.23 29.51 -15.27
C ALA A 452 -0.35 30.80 -14.68
N GLY A 453 -0.54 30.83 -13.36
CA GLY A 453 -1.04 31.98 -12.62
C GLY A 453 -2.48 32.34 -12.96
N ALA A 454 -3.30 31.37 -13.40
CA ALA A 454 -4.73 31.64 -13.59
C ALA A 454 -5.42 31.80 -12.22
N GLY A 455 -6.45 32.65 -12.16
CA GLY A 455 -7.37 32.67 -11.03
C GLY A 455 -8.35 31.50 -11.13
N ILE A 456 -8.79 30.97 -9.99
CA ILE A 456 -9.74 29.86 -9.91
C ILE A 456 -10.96 30.26 -9.08
N GLY A 457 -12.14 29.80 -9.49
CA GLY A 457 -13.35 30.09 -8.72
C GLY A 457 -14.54 29.22 -9.06
N TYR A 458 -15.64 29.49 -8.36
CA TYR A 458 -16.92 28.84 -8.59
C TYR A 458 -17.88 29.81 -9.29
N PRO A 459 -18.16 29.60 -10.59
CA PRO A 459 -19.04 30.49 -11.36
C PRO A 459 -20.52 30.24 -11.06
N GLY A 460 -20.91 29.05 -10.60
CA GLY A 460 -22.27 28.73 -10.19
C GLY A 460 -23.24 28.41 -11.34
N THR A 461 -24.53 28.43 -11.01
CA THR A 461 -25.62 28.05 -11.93
C THR A 461 -26.42 29.28 -12.34
N TYR A 462 -26.70 29.45 -13.63
CA TYR A 462 -27.50 30.57 -14.16
C TYR A 462 -28.30 30.15 -15.41
N ASN A 463 -29.28 30.97 -15.79
CA ASN A 463 -30.10 30.73 -16.98
C ASN A 463 -29.58 31.55 -18.16
N CYS A 464 -29.55 30.96 -19.35
CA CYS A 464 -29.21 31.68 -20.59
C CYS A 464 -30.45 32.34 -21.18
N SER A 465 -30.31 33.56 -21.69
CA SER A 465 -31.36 34.26 -22.43
C SER A 465 -30.76 35.17 -23.51
N PRO A 466 -31.26 35.16 -24.76
CA PRO A 466 -32.32 34.29 -25.30
C PRO A 466 -31.80 32.88 -25.71
N SER A 467 -32.74 31.97 -25.98
CA SER A 467 -32.57 30.61 -26.57
C SER A 467 -31.33 30.45 -27.47
N PRO A 468 -30.55 29.35 -27.36
CA PRO A 468 -31.06 27.98 -27.19
C PRO A 468 -30.71 27.23 -25.87
N CYS A 469 -29.96 27.83 -24.95
CA CYS A 469 -29.65 27.22 -23.65
C CYS A 469 -30.70 27.62 -22.59
N TYR A 470 -31.15 26.67 -21.77
CA TYR A 470 -32.12 26.88 -20.67
C TYR A 470 -31.41 27.05 -19.32
N THR A 471 -30.43 26.19 -19.03
CA THR A 471 -29.73 26.17 -17.73
C THR A 471 -28.25 25.88 -17.95
N VAL A 472 -27.42 26.70 -17.33
CA VAL A 472 -25.97 26.54 -17.22
C VAL A 472 -25.65 26.12 -15.79
N ASN A 473 -24.89 25.06 -15.64
CA ASN A 473 -24.35 24.63 -14.37
C ASN A 473 -22.82 24.55 -14.47
N ASP A 474 -22.17 25.70 -14.32
CA ASP A 474 -20.72 25.77 -14.38
C ASP A 474 -20.13 25.43 -13.02
N SER A 475 -19.22 24.47 -13.04
CA SER A 475 -18.64 23.92 -11.82
C SER A 475 -17.26 24.50 -11.49
N LEU A 476 -16.56 25.04 -12.49
CA LEU A 476 -15.21 25.58 -12.34
C LEU A 476 -15.01 26.78 -13.26
N LEU A 477 -14.42 27.85 -12.74
CA LEU A 477 -13.95 29.03 -13.47
C LEU A 477 -12.43 29.10 -13.41
N ILE A 478 -11.82 29.36 -14.57
CA ILE A 478 -10.40 29.66 -14.75
C ILE A 478 -10.29 31.03 -15.43
N ALA A 479 -9.68 31.99 -14.75
CA ALA A 479 -9.58 33.38 -15.20
C ALA A 479 -8.13 33.77 -15.52
N GLY A 480 -7.89 34.26 -16.73
CA GLY A 480 -6.57 34.77 -17.12
C GLY A 480 -5.47 33.69 -17.14
N GLY A 481 -4.26 34.09 -16.79
CA GLY A 481 -3.05 33.27 -16.79
C GLY A 481 -2.13 33.58 -17.98
N THR A 482 -0.94 32.98 -17.96
CA THR A 482 0.03 33.05 -19.06
C THR A 482 0.06 31.75 -19.84
N ASP A 483 0.31 31.85 -21.16
CA ASP A 483 0.80 30.71 -21.92
C ASP A 483 2.31 30.48 -21.71
N ILE A 484 2.88 29.53 -22.45
CA ILE A 484 4.31 29.15 -22.37
C ILE A 484 5.27 30.26 -22.80
N SER A 485 4.79 31.25 -23.55
CA SER A 485 5.58 32.40 -23.99
C SER A 485 5.56 33.54 -22.95
N GLY A 486 4.79 33.39 -21.88
CA GLY A 486 4.53 34.45 -20.91
C GLY A 486 3.44 35.43 -21.35
N THR A 487 2.71 35.15 -22.44
CA THR A 487 1.67 36.05 -22.92
C THR A 487 0.44 35.96 -22.01
N LEU A 488 0.04 37.11 -21.45
CA LEU A 488 -1.14 37.25 -20.59
C LEU A 488 -2.43 37.14 -21.42
N THR A 489 -3.50 36.61 -20.81
CA THR A 489 -4.83 36.57 -21.40
C THR A 489 -5.87 37.25 -20.50
N ASP A 490 -6.91 37.81 -21.11
CA ASP A 490 -8.09 38.36 -20.44
C ASP A 490 -9.29 37.39 -20.45
N HIS A 491 -9.10 36.18 -20.98
CA HIS A 491 -10.17 35.21 -21.16
C HIS A 491 -10.63 34.57 -19.85
N LEU A 492 -11.91 34.21 -19.83
CA LEU A 492 -12.57 33.43 -18.79
C LEU A 492 -12.99 32.08 -19.39
N PHE A 493 -12.41 31.01 -18.85
CA PHE A 493 -12.74 29.64 -19.23
C PHE A 493 -13.55 28.98 -18.12
N VAL A 494 -14.61 28.27 -18.48
CA VAL A 494 -15.42 27.54 -17.51
C VAL A 494 -15.54 26.08 -17.89
N TYR A 495 -15.65 25.21 -16.89
CA TYR A 495 -15.96 23.80 -17.06
C TYR A 495 -17.28 23.48 -16.36
N GLY A 496 -18.19 22.83 -17.06
CA GLY A 496 -19.50 22.50 -16.50
C GLY A 496 -20.48 21.97 -17.53
N GLU A 497 -21.76 22.07 -17.19
CA GLU A 497 -22.88 21.52 -17.95
C GLU A 497 -23.74 22.63 -18.60
N ARG A 498 -24.18 22.39 -19.84
CA ARG A 498 -25.15 23.22 -20.58
C ARG A 498 -26.36 22.38 -21.01
N LEU A 499 -27.56 22.82 -20.65
CA LEU A 499 -28.84 22.18 -21.01
C LEU A 499 -29.60 23.02 -22.05
N TYR A 500 -29.93 22.45 -23.22
CA TYR A 500 -30.55 23.19 -24.33
C TYR A 500 -32.04 22.89 -24.52
N THR A 501 -32.83 23.93 -24.81
CA THR A 501 -34.30 23.86 -24.96
C THR A 501 -34.76 23.16 -26.24
N GLY A 502 -33.98 23.23 -27.32
CA GLY A 502 -34.39 22.77 -28.65
C GLY A 502 -34.43 21.26 -28.85
N ASN A 503 -33.69 20.51 -28.03
CA ASN A 503 -33.55 19.05 -28.15
C ASN A 503 -33.47 18.32 -26.80
N GLY A 504 -33.51 19.05 -25.67
CA GLY A 504 -33.29 18.48 -24.34
C GLY A 504 -31.88 17.90 -24.14
N ALA A 505 -30.94 18.22 -25.05
CA ALA A 505 -29.58 17.70 -24.99
C ALA A 505 -28.78 18.41 -23.89
N ARG A 506 -27.88 17.62 -23.31
CA ARG A 506 -27.02 17.99 -22.20
C ARG A 506 -25.58 17.84 -22.64
N TYR A 507 -24.79 18.89 -22.45
CA TYR A 507 -23.38 18.93 -22.84
C TYR A 507 -22.53 19.24 -21.61
N ILE A 508 -21.43 18.50 -21.45
CA ILE A 508 -20.47 18.70 -20.37
C ILE A 508 -19.10 18.94 -21.01
N GLY A 509 -18.42 20.01 -20.64
CA GLY A 509 -17.12 20.34 -21.22
C GLY A 509 -16.62 21.73 -20.86
N TRP A 510 -15.62 22.17 -21.62
CA TRP A 510 -14.99 23.48 -21.48
C TRP A 510 -15.62 24.52 -22.42
N TYR A 511 -15.81 25.75 -21.91
CA TYR A 511 -16.38 26.88 -22.62
C TYR A 511 -15.54 28.15 -22.42
N ASP A 512 -15.45 28.98 -23.46
CA ASP A 512 -14.81 30.31 -23.43
C ASP A 512 -15.89 31.39 -23.26
N GLU A 513 -16.17 31.75 -22.01
CA GLU A 513 -17.22 32.71 -21.62
C GLU A 513 -16.98 34.11 -22.17
N THR A 514 -15.72 34.45 -22.42
CA THR A 514 -15.33 35.69 -23.08
C THR A 514 -15.88 35.83 -24.49
N LYS A 515 -16.22 34.71 -25.14
CA LYS A 515 -16.73 34.73 -26.49
C LYS A 515 -18.20 34.32 -26.59
N GLU A 516 -18.69 33.45 -25.70
CA GLU A 516 -20.03 32.84 -25.78
C GLU A 516 -21.19 33.84 -25.84
N PHE A 517 -21.03 35.01 -25.20
CA PHE A 517 -22.07 36.04 -25.13
C PHE A 517 -21.71 37.36 -25.85
N GLY A 518 -20.78 37.31 -26.81
CA GLY A 518 -20.67 38.32 -27.88
C GLY A 518 -20.29 39.76 -27.48
N GLY A 519 -19.62 39.99 -26.34
CA GLY A 519 -19.29 41.37 -25.91
C GLY A 519 -18.00 41.52 -25.12
N THR A 520 -17.39 42.70 -25.20
CA THR A 520 -16.24 43.15 -24.39
C THR A 520 -16.49 43.18 -22.88
N ALA A 521 -17.68 42.77 -22.41
CA ALA A 521 -18.13 42.84 -21.02
C ALA A 521 -17.87 41.55 -20.21
N ASN A 522 -17.58 40.41 -20.86
CA ASN A 522 -17.46 39.10 -20.21
C ASN A 522 -16.01 38.59 -20.18
N LYS A 523 -15.08 39.49 -19.91
CA LYS A 523 -13.64 39.21 -19.86
C LYS A 523 -12.99 40.05 -18.80
N LEU A 524 -11.78 39.68 -18.39
CA LEU A 524 -11.00 40.52 -17.50
C LEU A 524 -10.78 41.90 -18.14
N LEU A 525 -10.88 42.94 -17.33
CA LEU A 525 -10.70 44.33 -17.75
C LEU A 525 -9.30 44.57 -18.33
N VAL A 526 -8.33 43.76 -17.92
CA VAL A 526 -6.97 43.68 -18.46
C VAL A 526 -6.52 42.23 -18.52
N ALA A 527 -5.71 41.88 -19.52
CA ALA A 527 -5.05 40.58 -19.56
C ALA A 527 -4.14 40.43 -18.34
N ASN A 528 -4.28 39.33 -17.59
CA ASN A 528 -3.69 39.24 -16.25
C ASN A 528 -3.34 37.79 -15.87
N ALA A 529 -2.42 37.63 -14.92
CA ALA A 529 -1.98 36.36 -14.35
C ALA A 529 -1.41 36.60 -12.93
N GLY A 530 -1.25 35.55 -12.14
CA GLY A 530 -0.82 35.63 -10.74
C GLY A 530 -1.82 36.39 -9.85
N MET A 531 -3.11 36.37 -10.21
CA MET A 531 -4.17 36.97 -9.40
C MET A 531 -4.47 36.08 -8.20
N ALA A 532 -4.66 36.69 -7.03
CA ALA A 532 -5.25 35.97 -5.91
C ALA A 532 -6.77 35.91 -6.10
N SER A 533 -7.37 34.74 -5.86
CA SER A 533 -8.78 34.48 -6.17
C SER A 533 -9.50 33.81 -5.01
N ALA A 534 -10.73 34.26 -4.72
CA ALA A 534 -11.60 33.61 -3.75
C ALA A 534 -13.05 33.69 -4.21
N SER A 535 -13.83 32.66 -3.87
CA SER A 535 -15.25 32.56 -4.25
C SER A 535 -16.17 32.60 -3.04
N SER A 536 -17.36 33.17 -3.20
CA SER A 536 -18.43 33.12 -2.19
C SER A 536 -19.81 33.20 -2.86
N TYR A 537 -20.87 33.10 -2.06
CA TYR A 537 -22.26 33.24 -2.52
C TYR A 537 -22.97 34.33 -1.73
N VAL A 538 -23.30 35.42 -2.40
CA VAL A 538 -23.85 36.63 -1.78
C VAL A 538 -25.38 36.60 -1.85
N PRO A 539 -26.10 36.87 -0.76
CA PRO A 539 -27.56 36.99 -0.80
C PRO A 539 -28.00 38.05 -1.82
N TRP A 540 -28.93 37.66 -2.69
CA TRP A 540 -29.45 38.50 -3.76
C TRP A 540 -30.97 38.72 -3.57
N PRO A 541 -31.42 39.88 -3.06
CA PRO A 541 -32.83 40.09 -2.74
C PRO A 541 -33.74 40.01 -3.97
N ASN A 542 -34.75 39.13 -3.94
CA ASN A 542 -35.73 39.04 -5.02
C ASN A 542 -36.69 40.26 -4.99
N PRO A 543 -36.82 41.04 -6.08
CA PRO A 543 -37.73 42.18 -6.11
C PRO A 543 -39.23 41.80 -6.11
N THR A 544 -39.59 40.54 -6.37
CA THR A 544 -40.99 40.11 -6.56
C THR A 544 -41.50 38.97 -5.65
N ALA A 545 -40.64 38.30 -4.88
CA ALA A 545 -41.05 37.13 -4.08
C ALA A 545 -40.78 37.30 -2.57
N THR A 546 -41.72 36.81 -1.75
CA THR A 546 -41.67 36.84 -0.28
C THR A 546 -40.92 35.64 0.35
N SER A 547 -40.40 34.66 -0.41
CA SER A 547 -39.81 33.45 0.20
C SER A 547 -38.87 32.59 -0.66
N ALA A 548 -37.97 33.16 -1.48
CA ALA A 548 -36.90 32.38 -2.11
C ALA A 548 -35.51 32.99 -1.82
N ASN A 549 -34.61 32.19 -1.25
CA ASN A 549 -33.21 32.56 -1.01
C ASN A 549 -32.47 32.59 -2.36
N ASN A 550 -32.49 33.73 -3.04
CA ASN A 550 -31.70 33.95 -4.25
C ASN A 550 -30.26 34.33 -3.86
N PHE A 551 -29.29 33.84 -4.63
CA PHE A 551 -27.88 34.10 -4.41
C PHE A 551 -27.18 34.51 -5.71
N ALA A 552 -26.21 35.41 -5.58
CA ALA A 552 -25.21 35.69 -6.60
C ALA A 552 -23.94 34.92 -6.27
N TYR A 553 -23.49 34.06 -7.17
CA TYR A 553 -22.17 33.44 -7.05
C TYR A 553 -21.12 34.45 -7.49
N VAL A 554 -20.09 34.63 -6.67
CA VAL A 554 -19.04 35.63 -6.91
C VAL A 554 -17.68 34.99 -6.81
N THR A 555 -16.81 35.30 -7.76
CA THR A 555 -15.37 35.06 -7.70
C THR A 555 -14.68 36.41 -7.77
N MET A 556 -13.98 36.80 -6.71
CA MET A 556 -13.20 38.03 -6.68
C MET A 556 -11.74 37.72 -7.00
N LEU A 557 -11.15 38.54 -7.86
CA LEU A 557 -9.79 38.46 -8.36
C LEU A 557 -9.07 39.76 -7.99
N VAL A 558 -7.92 39.66 -7.35
CA VAL A 558 -7.14 40.82 -6.91
C VAL A 558 -5.68 40.73 -7.36
N GLY A 559 -5.10 41.90 -7.65
CA GLY A 559 -3.70 42.04 -8.03
C GLY A 559 -3.35 41.33 -9.35
N GLY A 560 -2.09 40.93 -9.47
CA GLY A 560 -1.57 40.19 -10.63
C GLY A 560 -0.64 41.00 -11.54
N GLN A 561 0.04 40.27 -12.44
CA GLN A 561 1.12 40.76 -13.30
C GLN A 561 0.68 41.76 -14.38
N GLY A 562 -0.58 41.69 -14.81
CA GLY A 562 -1.17 42.61 -15.78
C GLY A 562 -1.66 43.92 -15.16
N ILE A 563 -1.70 43.99 -13.83
CA ILE A 563 -2.02 45.21 -13.12
C ILE A 563 -0.79 46.10 -13.12
N THR A 564 -1.01 47.39 -13.31
CA THR A 564 0.00 48.43 -13.32
C THR A 564 -0.52 49.61 -12.53
N ALA A 565 0.36 50.55 -12.20
CA ALA A 565 -0.05 51.80 -11.59
C ALA A 565 -1.19 52.49 -12.38
N SER A 566 -1.12 52.54 -13.72
CA SER A 566 -2.13 53.27 -14.50
C SER A 566 -3.52 52.63 -14.48
N ASN A 567 -3.63 51.31 -14.29
CA ASN A 567 -4.91 50.59 -14.38
C ASN A 567 -5.42 50.06 -13.02
N ASN A 568 -4.64 50.15 -11.94
CA ASN A 568 -4.98 49.54 -10.65
C ASN A 568 -6.31 50.03 -10.05
N ALA A 569 -6.62 51.33 -10.21
CA ALA A 569 -7.86 51.92 -9.73
C ALA A 569 -9.13 51.37 -10.45
N THR A 570 -8.95 50.66 -11.57
CA THR A 570 -10.05 50.07 -12.34
C THR A 570 -9.97 48.54 -12.35
N ALA A 571 -8.77 47.95 -12.44
CA ALA A 571 -8.59 46.51 -12.64
C ALA A 571 -7.87 45.79 -11.49
N GLY A 572 -7.39 46.52 -10.47
CA GLY A 572 -6.69 45.93 -9.32
C GLY A 572 -7.55 44.99 -8.50
N CYS A 573 -8.87 45.20 -8.54
CA CYS A 573 -9.89 44.29 -8.02
C CYS A 573 -10.96 44.10 -9.10
N GLN A 574 -11.24 42.85 -9.45
CA GLN A 574 -12.28 42.46 -10.40
C GLN A 574 -13.19 41.40 -9.78
N LEU A 575 -14.48 41.53 -10.02
CA LEU A 575 -15.50 40.61 -9.53
C LEU A 575 -16.17 39.94 -10.74
N VAL A 576 -16.03 38.63 -10.82
CA VAL A 576 -16.80 37.79 -11.74
C VAL A 576 -18.03 37.32 -10.98
N ASN A 577 -19.22 37.53 -11.52
CA ASN A 577 -20.45 37.08 -10.88
C ASN A 577 -21.40 36.38 -11.85
N SER A 578 -22.25 35.52 -11.29
CA SER A 578 -23.44 34.98 -11.95
C SER A 578 -24.61 34.99 -10.95
N ILE A 579 -25.84 35.04 -11.45
CA ILE A 579 -27.04 35.13 -10.62
C ILE A 579 -28.01 34.04 -11.07
N ASN A 580 -28.50 33.26 -10.09
CA ASN A 580 -29.45 32.18 -10.33
C ASN A 580 -30.90 32.67 -10.19
N PHE A 581 -31.72 32.45 -11.21
CA PHE A 581 -33.17 32.70 -11.15
C PHE A 581 -33.95 31.38 -11.08
N GLY A 582 -34.53 31.10 -9.92
CA GLY A 582 -35.69 30.21 -9.81
C GLY A 582 -36.93 30.89 -10.40
N THR A 583 -37.26 30.56 -11.65
CA THR A 583 -38.55 30.84 -12.31
C THR A 583 -39.08 32.30 -12.24
N GLY A 584 -38.67 33.15 -13.19
CA GLY A 584 -39.39 34.36 -13.66
C GLY A 584 -38.58 35.68 -13.67
N PRO A 585 -39.09 36.77 -14.29
CA PRO A 585 -39.66 36.91 -15.64
C PRO A 585 -38.58 37.15 -16.71
N SER A 586 -38.89 36.75 -17.95
CA SER A 586 -38.10 36.98 -19.17
C SER A 586 -37.83 38.48 -19.41
N GLY A 587 -36.61 38.96 -19.17
CA GLY A 587 -36.26 40.35 -19.46
C GLY A 587 -34.85 40.80 -19.07
N LEU A 588 -34.16 40.06 -18.19
CA LEU A 588 -32.73 40.28 -17.93
C LEU A 588 -31.94 39.24 -18.74
N GLY A 589 -31.02 39.70 -19.58
CA GLY A 589 -30.13 38.85 -20.39
C GLY A 589 -29.18 37.99 -19.54
N PRO A 590 -28.18 37.31 -20.15
CA PRO A 590 -27.28 36.44 -19.41
C PRO A 590 -26.54 37.27 -18.35
N GLN A 591 -26.48 36.78 -17.10
CA GLN A 591 -25.96 37.55 -15.96
C GLN A 591 -24.54 37.17 -15.54
N PHE A 592 -23.81 36.41 -16.37
CA PHE A 592 -22.38 36.26 -16.19
C PHE A 592 -21.70 37.58 -16.56
N SER A 593 -21.08 38.26 -15.59
CA SER A 593 -20.46 39.57 -15.84
C SER A 593 -19.15 39.76 -15.08
N VAL A 594 -18.29 40.61 -15.63
CA VAL A 594 -17.07 41.06 -14.96
C VAL A 594 -17.22 42.54 -14.66
N GLN A 595 -17.01 42.92 -13.40
CA GLN A 595 -17.05 44.31 -12.98
C GLN A 595 -15.82 44.67 -12.15
N SER A 596 -15.46 45.95 -12.16
CA SER A 596 -14.46 46.46 -11.23
C SER A 596 -15.02 46.43 -9.81
N CYS A 597 -14.21 45.95 -8.88
CA CYS A 597 -14.42 46.13 -7.43
C CYS A 597 -13.35 47.02 -6.79
N ALA A 598 -12.56 47.69 -7.64
CA ALA A 598 -11.59 48.65 -7.19
C ALA A 598 -12.31 49.91 -6.70
N THR A 599 -11.84 50.41 -5.57
CA THR A 599 -12.37 51.56 -4.84
C THR A 599 -11.22 52.54 -4.61
N ALA A 600 -11.46 53.66 -3.92
CA ALA A 600 -10.44 54.69 -3.72
C ALA A 600 -9.18 54.15 -3.02
N GLU A 601 -9.33 53.12 -2.19
CA GLU A 601 -8.27 52.40 -1.49
C GLU A 601 -7.28 51.72 -2.46
N TRP A 602 -7.71 51.41 -3.69
CA TRP A 602 -6.88 50.85 -4.75
C TRP A 602 -6.12 51.94 -5.53
N ALA A 603 -6.31 53.23 -5.28
CA ALA A 603 -5.51 54.25 -5.96
C ALA A 603 -4.02 54.15 -5.56
N ASN A 604 -3.09 54.35 -6.50
CA ASN A 604 -1.65 54.18 -6.22
C ASN A 604 -1.13 55.09 -5.11
N ALA A 605 -1.69 56.30 -5.01
CA ALA A 605 -1.29 57.32 -4.05
C ALA A 605 -2.07 57.23 -2.72
N ALA A 606 -3.00 56.29 -2.56
CA ALA A 606 -3.77 56.15 -1.32
C ALA A 606 -2.86 55.72 -0.16
N ASN A 607 -2.95 56.46 0.96
CA ASN A 607 -2.28 56.19 2.22
C ASN A 607 -3.20 56.55 3.41
N PRO A 608 -3.62 55.59 4.25
CA PRO A 608 -3.48 54.14 4.04
C PRO A 608 -4.27 53.71 2.80
N GLY A 609 -3.79 52.68 2.10
CA GLY A 609 -4.45 52.16 0.90
C GLY A 609 -3.85 50.83 0.46
N ILE A 610 -4.64 50.06 -0.27
CA ILE A 610 -4.21 48.80 -0.88
C ILE A 610 -3.18 49.12 -1.98
N GLY A 611 -3.53 49.99 -2.92
CA GLY A 611 -2.63 50.35 -4.04
C GLY A 611 -2.25 49.16 -4.93
N PHE A 612 -1.32 49.37 -5.87
CA PHE A 612 -0.90 48.34 -6.82
C PHE A 612 0.08 47.35 -6.18
N ARG A 613 -0.30 46.08 -6.13
CA ARG A 613 0.51 45.03 -5.51
C ARG A 613 0.30 43.66 -6.16
N THR A 614 1.27 42.77 -5.97
CA THR A 614 1.22 41.36 -6.41
C THR A 614 1.58 40.40 -5.29
N GLY A 615 1.07 39.17 -5.38
CA GLY A 615 1.37 38.10 -4.43
C GLY A 615 0.66 38.27 -3.08
N GLU A 616 -0.52 38.89 -3.09
CA GLU A 616 -1.40 38.97 -1.93
C GLU A 616 -1.95 37.60 -1.59
N ALA A 617 -2.17 37.34 -0.29
CA ALA A 617 -2.97 36.23 0.14
C ALA A 617 -4.45 36.66 0.16
N PHE A 618 -5.37 35.80 -0.28
CA PHE A 618 -6.77 36.17 -0.44
C PHE A 618 -7.71 35.03 -0.08
N ALA A 619 -8.74 35.31 0.72
CA ALA A 619 -9.72 34.32 1.18
C ALA A 619 -11.12 34.94 1.34
N SER A 620 -12.16 34.16 1.08
CA SER A 620 -13.54 34.52 1.42
C SER A 620 -13.90 34.01 2.81
N SER A 621 -14.75 34.76 3.51
CA SER A 621 -15.34 34.30 4.77
C SER A 621 -16.28 33.14 4.53
N GLN A 622 -16.20 32.15 5.42
CA GLN A 622 -17.09 30.99 5.43
C GLN A 622 -18.26 31.12 6.42
N SER A 623 -18.14 32.00 7.41
CA SER A 623 -19.23 32.32 8.37
C SER A 623 -20.08 33.51 7.90
N GLU A 624 -19.54 34.35 7.03
CA GLU A 624 -20.21 35.55 6.50
C GLU A 624 -19.98 35.67 4.98
N ASN A 625 -20.84 35.09 4.16
CA ASN A 625 -20.64 34.98 2.69
C ASN A 625 -20.52 36.32 1.91
N THR A 626 -20.54 37.45 2.60
CA THR A 626 -20.35 38.80 2.04
C THR A 626 -18.96 39.37 2.27
N LYS A 627 -18.07 38.71 3.02
CA LYS A 627 -16.75 39.25 3.37
C LYS A 627 -15.60 38.52 2.67
N PHE A 628 -14.60 39.29 2.27
CA PHE A 628 -13.35 38.83 1.69
C PHE A 628 -12.17 39.47 2.44
N TYR A 629 -11.08 38.74 2.60
CA TYR A 629 -9.90 39.18 3.32
C TYR A 629 -8.70 39.16 2.39
N LEU A 630 -7.88 40.21 2.48
CA LEU A 630 -6.63 40.38 1.73
C LEU A 630 -5.50 40.65 2.71
N PHE A 631 -4.41 39.91 2.58
CA PHE A 631 -3.21 40.09 3.40
C PHE A 631 -1.94 40.27 2.55
N GLY A 632 -1.15 41.27 2.94
CA GLY A 632 0.23 41.43 2.46
C GLY A 632 0.36 41.72 0.97
N GLY A 633 1.35 41.10 0.33
CA GLY A 633 1.72 41.34 -1.06
C GLY A 633 2.89 42.32 -1.21
N ASN A 634 3.38 42.47 -2.44
CA ASN A 634 4.48 43.37 -2.78
C ASN A 634 3.95 44.59 -3.54
N ARG A 635 3.89 45.75 -2.86
CA ARG A 635 3.43 47.00 -3.47
C ARG A 635 4.55 47.63 -4.29
N GLN A 636 4.25 48.07 -5.50
CA GLN A 636 5.23 48.68 -6.40
C GLN A 636 4.68 49.97 -7.01
N ASN A 637 5.58 50.87 -7.41
CA ASN A 637 5.26 52.02 -8.27
C ASN A 637 4.18 52.97 -7.72
N SER A 638 4.12 53.18 -6.39
CA SER A 638 3.18 54.13 -5.77
C SER A 638 3.51 55.61 -6.01
N GLY A 639 4.68 55.91 -6.58
CA GLY A 639 5.12 57.28 -6.89
C GLY A 639 5.40 58.15 -5.66
N SER A 640 5.32 57.57 -4.45
CA SER A 640 5.52 58.24 -3.17
C SER A 640 6.54 57.45 -2.35
N GLY A 641 7.62 58.12 -1.95
CA GLY A 641 8.71 57.46 -1.22
C GLY A 641 8.23 56.88 0.11
N GLY A 642 8.40 55.58 0.31
CA GLY A 642 8.14 54.90 1.58
C GLY A 642 6.90 54.00 1.64
N ILE A 643 6.04 53.98 0.61
CA ILE A 643 4.84 53.10 0.58
C ILE A 643 5.01 51.85 -0.28
N ASP A 644 6.05 51.75 -1.10
CA ASP A 644 6.36 50.53 -1.86
C ASP A 644 7.00 49.45 -0.98
N GLY A 645 7.17 48.25 -1.52
CA GLY A 645 7.73 47.08 -0.87
C GLY A 645 6.68 46.13 -0.30
N LEU A 646 7.17 45.09 0.37
CA LEU A 646 6.36 44.07 1.01
C LEU A 646 5.43 44.67 2.07
N LYS A 647 4.24 44.10 2.22
CA LYS A 647 3.21 44.53 3.17
C LYS A 647 2.78 43.40 4.10
N ASN A 648 2.22 43.78 5.24
CA ASN A 648 1.59 42.90 6.24
C ASN A 648 0.25 43.50 6.75
N ASP A 649 -0.34 44.40 5.98
CA ASP A 649 -1.67 44.94 6.24
C ASP A 649 -2.74 43.88 5.94
N LEU A 650 -3.80 43.88 6.74
CA LEU A 650 -4.99 43.07 6.54
C LEU A 650 -6.16 43.97 6.17
N TRP A 651 -6.83 43.65 5.07
CA TRP A 651 -7.99 44.36 4.57
C TRP A 651 -9.20 43.45 4.51
N VAL A 652 -10.37 44.00 4.78
CA VAL A 652 -11.66 43.34 4.59
C VAL A 652 -12.45 44.06 3.52
N GLY A 653 -12.87 43.31 2.50
CA GLY A 653 -13.80 43.72 1.46
C GLY A 653 -15.19 43.19 1.79
N GLN A 654 -16.16 44.08 1.99
CA GLN A 654 -17.56 43.72 2.21
C GLN A 654 -18.38 43.94 0.95
N VAL A 655 -18.98 42.87 0.44
CA VAL A 655 -19.94 42.88 -0.68
C VAL A 655 -21.33 43.22 -0.14
N THR A 656 -21.99 44.17 -0.79
CA THR A 656 -23.37 44.56 -0.52
C THR A 656 -24.15 44.65 -1.82
N THR A 657 -25.45 44.34 -1.76
CA THR A 657 -26.34 44.52 -2.90
C THR A 657 -26.97 45.90 -2.83
N VAL A 658 -26.75 46.73 -3.85
CA VAL A 658 -27.24 48.12 -3.92
C VAL A 658 -28.11 48.33 -5.16
N CYS A 659 -28.91 49.40 -5.17
CA CYS A 659 -29.74 49.78 -6.31
C CYS A 659 -29.14 50.99 -7.05
N ASN A 660 -29.27 51.03 -8.36
CA ASN A 660 -28.90 52.16 -9.22
C ASN A 660 -30.11 52.65 -10.04
N PRO A 661 -30.58 53.92 -9.90
CA PRO A 661 -30.07 54.97 -9.02
C PRO A 661 -30.17 54.63 -7.52
N ALA A 662 -29.33 55.27 -6.70
CA ALA A 662 -29.06 54.91 -5.31
C ALA A 662 -30.32 54.67 -4.46
N GLY A 663 -30.38 53.50 -3.81
CA GLY A 663 -31.44 53.07 -2.89
C GLY A 663 -31.11 51.72 -2.26
N GLY A 664 -31.85 51.34 -1.20
CA GLY A 664 -31.73 50.02 -0.56
C GLY A 664 -32.64 48.98 -1.22
N PRO A 665 -32.29 47.68 -1.17
CA PRO A 665 -33.20 46.61 -1.61
C PRO A 665 -34.50 46.58 -0.77
N PRO A 666 -35.67 46.25 -1.36
CA PRO A 666 -35.90 45.96 -2.77
C PRO A 666 -35.80 47.23 -3.64
N CYS A 667 -35.24 47.11 -4.84
CA CYS A 667 -35.03 48.28 -5.70
C CYS A 667 -36.35 48.85 -6.21
N ALA A 668 -36.43 50.18 -6.26
CA ALA A 668 -37.54 50.89 -6.84
C ALA A 668 -37.73 50.51 -8.32
N ALA A 669 -38.97 50.64 -8.83
CA ALA A 669 -39.25 50.38 -10.24
C ALA A 669 -38.34 51.20 -11.15
N GLY A 670 -37.63 50.53 -12.07
CA GLY A 670 -36.65 51.14 -12.97
C GLY A 670 -35.22 51.24 -12.42
N ALA A 671 -34.98 50.92 -11.15
CA ALA A 671 -33.63 50.80 -10.59
C ALA A 671 -33.05 49.40 -10.79
N VAL A 672 -31.76 49.32 -11.10
CA VAL A 672 -31.01 48.09 -11.36
C VAL A 672 -30.27 47.66 -10.09
N GLN A 673 -30.42 46.39 -9.68
CA GLN A 673 -29.60 45.80 -8.61
C GLN A 673 -28.17 45.57 -9.11
N GLN A 674 -27.18 45.92 -8.30
CA GLN A 674 -25.76 45.68 -8.56
C GLN A 674 -25.03 45.29 -7.26
N LEU A 675 -23.87 44.64 -7.41
CA LEU A 675 -22.98 44.36 -6.30
C LEU A 675 -22.03 45.54 -6.12
N GLN A 676 -21.84 45.97 -4.87
CA GLN A 676 -20.85 46.97 -4.51
C GLN A 676 -19.96 46.41 -3.41
N ILE A 677 -18.65 46.67 -3.54
CA ILE A 677 -17.66 46.28 -2.55
C ILE A 677 -17.11 47.52 -1.86
N THR A 678 -16.96 47.42 -0.55
CA THR A 678 -16.32 48.43 0.28
C THR A 678 -15.13 47.81 0.98
N TRP A 679 -13.97 48.45 0.90
CA TRP A 679 -12.75 47.99 1.51
C TRP A 679 -12.46 48.81 2.76
N SER A 680 -11.99 48.13 3.81
CA SER A 680 -11.48 48.79 5.00
C SER A 680 -10.30 48.02 5.55
N GLN A 681 -9.32 48.75 6.10
CA GLN A 681 -8.19 48.12 6.77
C GLN A 681 -8.65 47.61 8.14
N LEU A 682 -8.39 46.34 8.42
CA LEU A 682 -8.74 45.75 9.70
C LEU A 682 -7.63 46.03 10.72
N ALA A 683 -8.00 46.68 11.83
CA ALA A 683 -7.08 46.85 12.96
C ALA A 683 -7.01 45.55 13.76
N VAL A 684 -5.82 44.94 13.78
CA VAL A 684 -5.55 43.69 14.50
C VAL A 684 -4.46 43.97 15.54
N ALA A 685 -4.70 43.60 16.79
CA ALA A 685 -3.74 43.75 17.88
C ALA A 685 -2.60 42.72 17.76
N GLY A 686 -1.56 42.87 18.59
CA GLY A 686 -0.39 41.99 18.58
C GLY A 686 0.61 42.33 17.47
N THR A 687 1.68 41.52 17.39
CA THR A 687 2.72 41.70 16.37
C THR A 687 2.32 40.93 15.11
N PRO A 688 2.10 41.60 13.96
CA PRO A 688 1.77 40.92 12.72
C PRO A 688 2.96 40.09 12.19
N PRO A 689 2.70 39.13 11.28
CA PRO A 689 3.76 38.53 10.49
C PRO A 689 4.63 39.60 9.81
N SER A 690 5.89 39.26 9.54
CA SER A 690 6.77 40.10 8.72
C SER A 690 6.12 40.41 7.36
N PRO A 691 6.30 41.63 6.82
CA PRO A 691 5.81 41.98 5.50
C PRO A 691 6.28 40.98 4.44
N ARG A 692 5.34 40.41 3.67
CA ARG A 692 5.60 39.27 2.80
C ARG A 692 4.67 39.20 1.59
N SER A 693 5.10 38.50 0.56
CA SER A 693 4.30 38.19 -0.63
C SER A 693 4.34 36.69 -0.94
N GLY A 694 3.37 36.20 -1.70
CA GLY A 694 3.22 34.78 -2.02
C GLY A 694 2.86 33.92 -0.80
N ALA A 695 2.44 34.54 0.30
CA ALA A 695 1.83 33.86 1.43
C ALA A 695 0.47 33.30 1.03
N GLN A 696 0.02 32.27 1.74
CA GLN A 696 -1.28 31.68 1.50
C GLN A 696 -2.21 31.97 2.67
N MET A 697 -3.52 32.08 2.39
CA MET A 697 -4.51 32.40 3.41
C MET A 697 -5.79 31.62 3.17
N THR A 698 -6.37 31.12 4.25
CA THR A 698 -7.67 30.47 4.23
C THR A 698 -8.33 30.55 5.59
N PHE A 699 -9.60 30.18 5.69
CA PHE A 699 -10.22 29.98 6.99
C PHE A 699 -9.91 28.58 7.50
N GLY A 700 -9.57 28.47 8.79
CA GLY A 700 -9.66 27.19 9.48
C GLY A 700 -11.10 26.67 9.40
N GLY A 701 -11.31 25.37 9.54
CA GLY A 701 -12.67 24.83 9.39
C GLY A 701 -13.63 25.20 10.53
N ASP A 702 -13.19 26.00 11.52
CA ASP A 702 -14.09 26.59 12.53
C ASP A 702 -14.83 27.82 12.01
N TYR A 703 -14.53 28.20 10.76
CA TYR A 703 -15.12 29.32 10.03
C TYR A 703 -14.93 30.68 10.71
N ARG A 704 -14.03 30.76 11.70
CA ARG A 704 -13.80 31.92 12.55
C ARG A 704 -12.35 32.36 12.53
N HIS A 705 -11.41 31.41 12.49
CA HIS A 705 -9.99 31.69 12.49
C HIS A 705 -9.48 31.83 11.05
N LEU A 706 -8.84 32.96 10.77
CA LEU A 706 -8.13 33.19 9.52
C LEU A 706 -6.70 32.68 9.68
N LEU A 707 -6.31 31.70 8.87
CA LEU A 707 -4.98 31.09 8.88
C LEU A 707 -4.12 31.64 7.75
N ILE A 708 -2.88 31.99 8.05
CA ILE A 708 -1.88 32.46 7.08
C ILE A 708 -0.62 31.61 7.20
N PHE A 709 -0.13 31.09 6.08
CA PHE A 709 1.07 30.26 6.04
C PHE A 709 2.10 30.79 5.04
N GLY A 710 3.37 30.73 5.45
CA GLY A 710 4.53 30.90 4.58
C GLY A 710 4.60 32.24 3.85
N GLY A 711 5.03 32.19 2.58
CA GLY A 711 5.35 33.35 1.75
C GLY A 711 6.83 33.73 1.80
N THR A 712 7.19 34.82 1.14
CA THR A 712 8.56 35.35 1.08
C THR A 712 8.61 36.72 1.71
N ASP A 713 9.46 36.88 2.73
CA ASP A 713 9.79 38.17 3.32
C ASP A 713 11.20 38.63 2.93
N ALA A 714 11.71 39.69 3.57
CA ALA A 714 13.04 40.23 3.30
C ALA A 714 14.19 39.24 3.62
N THR A 715 13.94 38.19 4.39
CA THR A 715 14.91 37.16 4.78
C THR A 715 14.83 35.89 3.94
N GLY A 716 13.73 35.71 3.19
CA GLY A 716 13.51 34.56 2.32
C GLY A 716 12.13 33.93 2.51
N ALA A 717 12.00 32.68 2.04
CA ALA A 717 10.77 31.91 2.23
C ALA A 717 10.56 31.58 3.71
N GLN A 718 9.32 31.70 4.17
CA GLN A 718 8.90 31.44 5.54
C GLN A 718 8.11 30.14 5.63
N GLY A 719 8.16 29.50 6.80
CA GLY A 719 7.44 28.26 7.13
C GLY A 719 6.64 28.38 8.42
N ASP A 720 6.29 29.60 8.80
CA ASP A 720 5.48 29.93 9.96
C ASP A 720 3.98 29.88 9.63
N LEU A 721 3.18 29.55 10.66
CA LEU A 721 1.72 29.55 10.62
C LEU A 721 1.23 30.64 11.58
N TRP A 722 0.28 31.44 11.12
CA TRP A 722 -0.33 32.51 11.90
C TRP A 722 -1.84 32.35 11.89
N ASP A 723 -2.48 32.73 12.99
CA ASP A 723 -3.93 32.82 13.05
C ASP A 723 -4.43 34.16 13.60
N ILE A 724 -5.67 34.46 13.24
CA ILE A 724 -6.45 35.58 13.76
C ILE A 724 -7.86 35.08 14.03
N ASP A 725 -8.29 35.22 15.29
CA ASP A 725 -9.68 35.03 15.67
C ASP A 725 -10.51 36.26 15.26
N LEU A 726 -11.35 36.12 14.22
CA LEU A 726 -12.21 37.21 13.73
C LEU A 726 -13.51 37.37 14.52
N GLY A 727 -13.84 36.43 15.41
CA GLY A 727 -14.98 36.53 16.33
C GLY A 727 -14.64 37.18 17.68
N ALA A 728 -13.35 37.39 17.97
CA ALA A 728 -12.91 38.10 19.15
C ALA A 728 -13.32 39.59 19.12
N ALA A 729 -13.61 40.17 20.29
CA ALA A 729 -13.90 41.60 20.41
C ALA A 729 -12.75 42.49 19.91
N THR A 730 -11.52 41.98 19.95
CA THR A 730 -10.34 42.60 19.34
C THR A 730 -9.52 41.50 18.67
N PRO A 731 -9.61 41.35 17.33
CA PRO A 731 -8.79 40.40 16.60
C PRO A 731 -7.31 40.64 16.93
N THR A 732 -6.56 39.57 17.20
CA THR A 732 -5.16 39.64 17.63
C THR A 732 -4.33 38.66 16.81
N TRP A 733 -3.18 39.10 16.31
CA TRP A 733 -2.21 38.25 15.64
C TRP A 733 -1.59 37.28 16.63
N ARG A 734 -1.62 36.00 16.28
CA ARG A 734 -0.92 34.95 17.01
C ARG A 734 -0.10 34.11 16.04
N GLN A 735 1.19 34.02 16.33
CA GLN A 735 2.05 33.05 15.66
C GLN A 735 1.83 31.69 16.32
N LEU A 736 1.42 30.72 15.52
CA LEU A 736 1.25 29.35 15.98
C LEU A 736 2.62 28.67 15.93
N SER A 737 3.10 28.26 17.10
CA SER A 737 4.37 27.55 17.21
C SER A 737 4.22 26.15 16.65
N LEU A 738 4.91 25.86 15.55
CA LEU A 738 5.09 24.49 15.09
C LEU A 738 6.00 23.78 16.10
N ALA A 739 5.53 22.64 16.61
CA ALA A 739 6.27 21.93 17.64
C ALA A 739 7.64 21.46 17.09
N ALA A 740 8.70 21.71 17.86
CA ALA A 740 10.06 21.41 17.42
C ALA A 740 10.24 19.90 17.17
N GLY A 741 10.75 19.54 15.98
CA GLY A 741 10.91 18.15 15.57
C GLY A 741 9.63 17.49 15.04
N ALA A 742 8.52 18.21 14.99
CA ALA A 742 7.33 17.76 14.28
C ALA A 742 7.61 17.67 12.78
N VAL A 743 6.94 16.74 12.12
CA VAL A 743 6.86 16.66 10.68
C VAL A 743 5.98 17.84 10.23
N SER A 744 6.58 18.81 9.54
CA SER A 744 5.87 20.01 9.09
C SER A 744 6.28 20.38 7.67
N PRO A 745 5.42 21.08 6.93
CA PRO A 745 5.80 21.64 5.64
C PRO A 745 7.00 22.58 5.79
N GLY A 746 7.99 22.41 4.92
CA GLY A 746 9.10 23.34 4.81
C GLY A 746 8.66 24.74 4.37
N ALA A 747 9.52 25.72 4.65
CA ALA A 747 9.32 27.10 4.24
C ALA A 747 9.09 27.22 2.73
N ARG A 748 8.00 27.88 2.32
CA ARG A 748 7.56 27.89 0.93
C ARG A 748 6.79 29.13 0.52
N THR A 749 6.77 29.37 -0.78
CA THR A 749 6.00 30.44 -1.41
C THR A 749 5.19 29.89 -2.59
N GLY A 750 4.06 30.52 -2.91
CA GLY A 750 3.22 30.14 -4.04
C GLY A 750 2.60 28.73 -3.95
N ALA A 751 2.46 28.19 -2.73
CA ALA A 751 1.61 27.03 -2.48
C ALA A 751 0.13 27.44 -2.59
N ALA A 752 -0.77 26.46 -2.62
CA ALA A 752 -2.20 26.72 -2.41
C ALA A 752 -2.58 26.33 -0.98
N PHE A 753 -3.43 27.13 -0.34
CA PHE A 753 -3.96 26.82 0.99
C PHE A 753 -5.48 26.85 0.96
N VAL A 754 -6.07 25.68 1.13
CA VAL A 754 -7.48 25.42 0.83
C VAL A 754 -8.17 24.91 2.09
N GLY A 755 -9.01 25.74 2.71
CA GLY A 755 -9.80 25.34 3.87
C GLY A 755 -10.92 24.36 3.53
N SER A 756 -11.32 23.54 4.51
CA SER A 756 -12.52 22.70 4.42
C SER A 756 -13.77 23.60 4.27
N SER A 757 -14.59 23.40 3.23
CA SER A 757 -15.72 24.30 2.94
C SER A 757 -17.03 23.90 3.63
N TYR A 758 -17.85 24.89 4.01
CA TYR A 758 -19.24 24.72 4.51
C TYR A 758 -20.15 23.94 3.55
N LEU A 759 -19.78 23.82 2.26
CA LEU A 759 -20.58 23.11 1.28
C LEU A 759 -20.65 21.59 1.53
N GLY A 760 -19.99 21.05 2.57
CA GLY A 760 -20.27 19.71 3.07
C GLY A 760 -19.67 18.58 2.24
N PHE A 761 -18.55 18.85 1.56
CA PHE A 761 -17.94 17.88 0.63
C PHE A 761 -16.46 17.56 0.91
N VAL A 762 -15.83 18.17 1.92
CA VAL A 762 -14.51 17.76 2.40
C VAL A 762 -14.71 16.95 3.68
N TYR A 763 -14.73 15.63 3.56
CA TYR A 763 -14.88 14.70 4.68
C TYR A 763 -13.54 14.05 5.02
N ASP A 764 -12.66 14.76 5.74
CA ASP A 764 -11.29 14.30 6.04
C ASP A 764 -11.09 13.89 7.52
N GLY A 765 -12.21 13.54 8.17
CA GLY A 765 -12.29 13.25 9.60
C GLY A 765 -12.51 14.48 10.48
N SER A 766 -11.88 15.61 10.20
CA SER A 766 -11.98 16.83 10.99
C SER A 766 -12.83 17.87 10.28
N ASN A 767 -13.95 18.32 10.86
CA ASN A 767 -14.72 19.44 10.27
C ASN A 767 -13.95 20.80 10.31
N TYR A 768 -12.66 20.77 10.70
CA TYR A 768 -11.86 21.89 11.18
C TYR A 768 -10.44 21.93 10.56
N SER A 769 -10.31 21.62 9.27
CA SER A 769 -9.00 21.48 8.61
C SER A 769 -8.77 22.46 7.45
N ALA A 770 -7.51 22.58 7.06
CA ALA A 770 -7.11 23.19 5.80
C ALA A 770 -5.97 22.40 5.15
N PHE A 771 -5.85 22.50 3.84
CA PHE A 771 -4.88 21.75 3.04
C PHE A 771 -3.91 22.68 2.36
N LEU A 772 -2.63 22.52 2.66
CA LEU A 772 -1.52 23.17 2.00
C LEU A 772 -1.00 22.24 0.89
N ILE A 773 -1.02 22.71 -0.35
CA ILE A 773 -0.67 21.92 -1.53
C ILE A 773 0.52 22.56 -2.23
N GLY A 774 1.57 21.78 -2.46
CA GLY A 774 2.71 22.12 -3.31
C GLY A 774 3.43 23.42 -2.93
N GLY A 775 3.84 24.18 -3.94
CA GLY A 775 4.60 25.43 -3.81
C GLY A 775 6.10 25.25 -4.02
N SER A 776 6.87 26.33 -3.88
CA SER A 776 8.33 26.32 -4.03
C SER A 776 9.03 26.37 -2.67
N GLN A 777 9.87 25.37 -2.41
CA GLN A 777 10.72 25.23 -1.23
C GLN A 777 12.18 25.44 -1.65
N SER A 778 12.80 26.55 -1.23
CA SER A 778 14.20 26.87 -1.61
C SER A 778 14.48 26.78 -3.12
N GLY A 779 13.49 27.16 -3.95
CA GLY A 779 13.58 27.09 -5.41
C GLY A 779 13.22 25.73 -6.02
N GLN A 780 13.04 24.68 -5.22
CA GLN A 780 12.53 23.38 -5.68
C GLN A 780 11.00 23.35 -5.63
N LEU A 781 10.38 22.82 -6.67
CA LEU A 781 8.92 22.68 -6.72
C LEU A 781 8.50 21.43 -5.93
N SER A 782 7.35 21.53 -5.26
CA SER A 782 6.76 20.43 -4.51
C SER A 782 5.35 20.08 -5.02
N ASN A 783 4.97 18.82 -4.85
CA ASN A 783 3.62 18.29 -5.02
C ASN A 783 3.09 17.61 -3.74
N ASP A 784 3.76 17.83 -2.61
CA ASP A 784 3.29 17.37 -1.31
C ASP A 784 1.95 18.03 -0.93
N ILE A 785 1.16 17.31 -0.14
CA ILE A 785 -0.03 17.86 0.50
C ILE A 785 0.12 17.70 2.00
N TRP A 786 -0.21 18.77 2.72
CA TRP A 786 -0.27 18.81 4.15
C TRP A 786 -1.66 19.21 4.59
N LYS A 787 -2.21 18.46 5.54
CA LYS A 787 -3.40 18.84 6.28
C LYS A 787 -2.94 19.58 7.53
N VAL A 788 -3.55 20.73 7.82
CA VAL A 788 -3.49 21.37 9.13
C VAL A 788 -4.83 21.16 9.80
N ALA A 789 -4.82 20.59 11.00
CA ALA A 789 -6.02 20.26 11.75
C ALA A 789 -5.96 20.80 13.17
N HIS A 790 -7.14 21.15 13.68
CA HIS A 790 -7.32 21.66 15.04
C HIS A 790 -7.68 20.54 16.04
N GLU A 791 -8.06 19.34 15.59
CA GLU A 791 -8.65 18.32 16.47
C GLU A 791 -8.44 16.87 15.96
N SER A 792 -7.74 16.06 16.75
CA SER A 792 -7.94 14.60 16.79
C SER A 792 -8.53 14.20 18.14
N ALA A 793 -9.50 13.28 18.17
CA ALA A 793 -10.05 12.80 19.45
C ALA A 793 -9.09 11.88 20.19
N SER A 794 -8.41 11.00 19.45
CA SER A 794 -7.47 10.04 20.02
C SER A 794 -6.48 9.58 18.95
N ARG A 795 -5.23 9.32 19.36
CA ARG A 795 -4.14 8.84 18.51
C ARG A 795 -3.46 7.67 19.18
N LEU A 796 -3.40 6.54 18.48
CA LEU A 796 -2.75 5.32 18.93
C LEU A 796 -1.54 5.03 18.05
N LEU A 797 -0.34 5.13 18.61
CA LEU A 797 0.90 4.73 17.95
C LEU A 797 1.21 3.27 18.29
N MET A 798 1.34 2.43 17.28
CA MET A 798 1.73 1.03 17.44
C MET A 798 3.10 0.78 16.83
N VAL A 799 3.90 -0.03 17.53
CA VAL A 799 5.20 -0.53 17.08
C VAL A 799 5.07 -2.04 16.90
N LEU A 800 5.14 -2.49 15.66
CA LEU A 800 4.92 -3.89 15.30
C LEU A 800 6.19 -4.48 14.71
N SER A 801 6.78 -5.45 15.40
CA SER A 801 7.99 -6.13 14.94
C SER A 801 7.66 -7.09 13.80
N THR A 802 8.29 -6.89 12.65
CA THR A 802 8.18 -7.82 11.51
C THR A 802 8.84 -9.16 11.81
N GLY A 803 9.96 -9.12 12.54
CA GLY A 803 10.74 -10.31 12.87
C GLY A 803 11.33 -11.05 11.66
N VAL A 804 11.22 -10.52 10.45
CA VAL A 804 11.82 -11.10 9.25
C VAL A 804 12.76 -10.06 8.65
N PRO A 805 14.09 -10.27 8.74
CA PRO A 805 15.04 -9.32 8.18
C PRO A 805 14.93 -9.27 6.67
N ASN A 806 15.21 -8.10 6.10
CA ASN A 806 15.16 -7.84 4.65
C ASN A 806 13.78 -7.96 3.99
N LEU A 807 12.68 -8.05 4.75
CA LEU A 807 11.32 -8.05 4.18
C LEU A 807 11.09 -6.81 3.30
N GLY A 808 11.63 -5.66 3.70
CA GLY A 808 11.59 -4.41 2.92
C GLY A 808 12.45 -4.40 1.64
N LEU A 809 13.27 -5.42 1.37
CA LEU A 809 13.99 -5.50 0.09
C LEU A 809 13.16 -6.16 -1.02
N ASN A 810 11.98 -6.72 -0.69
CA ASN A 810 11.15 -7.39 -1.67
C ASN A 810 10.30 -6.36 -2.47
N PRO A 811 10.46 -6.26 -3.80
CA PRO A 811 9.70 -5.31 -4.63
C PRO A 811 8.20 -5.65 -4.72
N ASN A 812 7.81 -6.89 -4.44
CA ASN A 812 6.43 -7.38 -4.43
C ASN A 812 5.83 -7.44 -3.02
N LEU A 813 6.44 -6.76 -2.04
CA LEU A 813 5.88 -6.66 -0.70
C LEU A 813 4.50 -5.99 -0.79
N THR A 814 3.53 -6.65 -0.17
CA THR A 814 2.13 -6.28 -0.08
C THR A 814 1.76 -6.14 1.40
N LEU A 815 1.28 -4.98 1.80
CA LEU A 815 0.60 -4.78 3.08
C LEU A 815 -0.89 -5.07 2.92
N SER A 816 -1.51 -5.63 3.94
CA SER A 816 -2.96 -5.75 4.07
C SER A 816 -3.32 -5.59 5.54
N TYR A 817 -4.43 -4.93 5.85
CA TYR A 817 -4.84 -4.76 7.24
C TYR A 817 -6.34 -4.95 7.36
N SER A 818 -6.76 -5.38 8.55
CA SER A 818 -8.14 -5.62 8.92
C SER A 818 -8.44 -4.88 10.22
N LEU A 819 -9.46 -4.03 10.17
CA LEU A 819 -10.11 -3.45 11.34
C LEU A 819 -11.56 -4.00 11.36
N PHE A 820 -12.13 -4.26 12.53
CA PHE A 820 -13.37 -5.06 12.68
C PHE A 820 -14.57 -4.56 11.85
N PRO A 821 -15.32 -5.47 11.19
CA PRO A 821 -16.62 -5.17 10.59
C PRO A 821 -17.75 -5.35 11.60
N GLY A 822 -18.56 -4.31 11.86
CA GLY A 822 -19.78 -4.52 12.65
C GLY A 822 -20.55 -3.30 13.13
N THR A 823 -19.99 -2.09 13.09
CA THR A 823 -20.68 -0.91 13.64
C THR A 823 -20.51 0.27 12.69
N ASN A 824 -21.61 0.68 12.07
CA ASN A 824 -21.65 1.87 11.22
C ASN A 824 -21.18 3.09 12.04
N PHE A 825 -20.33 3.94 11.43
CA PHE A 825 -19.94 5.30 11.87
C PHE A 825 -18.62 5.49 12.66
N LEU A 826 -17.52 4.85 12.26
CA LEU A 826 -16.17 5.29 12.67
C LEU A 826 -15.39 5.81 11.47
N ARG A 827 -15.10 7.12 11.47
CA ARG A 827 -14.12 7.74 10.55
C ARG A 827 -12.78 7.69 11.28
N SER A 828 -11.88 6.79 10.88
CA SER A 828 -10.52 6.73 11.43
C SER A 828 -9.53 6.77 10.29
N ILE A 829 -8.42 7.49 10.51
CA ILE A 829 -7.34 7.61 9.55
C ILE A 829 -6.21 6.69 10.00
N VAL A 830 -5.70 5.87 9.10
CA VAL A 830 -4.53 5.02 9.37
C VAL A 830 -3.33 5.58 8.63
N TYR A 831 -2.25 5.81 9.37
CA TYR A 831 -0.97 6.20 8.82
C TYR A 831 0.09 5.11 9.05
N VAL A 832 0.99 4.97 8.08
CA VAL A 832 2.20 4.15 8.19
C VAL A 832 3.43 5.03 8.01
N TRP A 833 4.47 4.77 8.78
CA TRP A 833 5.73 5.50 8.66
C TRP A 833 6.58 4.92 7.53
N ASP A 834 7.04 5.78 6.61
CA ASP A 834 7.83 5.37 5.45
C ASP A 834 9.34 5.63 5.59
N GLY A 835 9.80 5.97 6.79
CA GLY A 835 11.19 6.36 7.07
C GLY A 835 11.43 7.86 7.09
N GLN A 836 10.58 8.66 6.43
CA GLN A 836 10.73 10.12 6.37
C GLN A 836 9.49 10.87 6.82
N THR A 837 8.30 10.35 6.48
CA THR A 837 7.02 10.99 6.74
C THR A 837 5.95 9.93 7.00
N TRP A 838 4.86 10.35 7.63
CA TRP A 838 3.66 9.52 7.69
C TRP A 838 2.98 9.48 6.33
N ARG A 839 2.53 8.30 5.93
CA ARG A 839 1.77 8.06 4.72
C ARG A 839 0.38 7.61 5.09
N GLU A 840 -0.62 8.28 4.55
CA GLU A 840 -2.02 7.94 4.79
C GLU A 840 -2.39 6.71 3.95
N VAL A 841 -2.94 5.68 4.59
CA VAL A 841 -3.31 4.43 3.92
C VAL A 841 -4.78 4.43 3.50
N GLU A 842 -5.69 4.83 4.39
CA GLU A 842 -7.14 4.89 4.13
C GLU A 842 -7.88 5.68 5.23
N GLN A 843 -9.08 6.19 4.91
CA GLN A 843 -10.11 6.50 5.92
C GLN A 843 -11.47 5.90 5.52
N GLY A 844 -12.00 4.95 6.29
CA GLY A 844 -13.17 4.13 5.94
C GLY A 844 -14.44 4.44 6.74
N PHE A 845 -15.64 4.12 6.20
CA PHE A 845 -16.92 4.06 6.93
C PHE A 845 -17.28 2.65 7.41
N ASN A 846 -16.60 1.62 6.90
CA ASN A 846 -16.74 0.21 7.25
C ASN A 846 -15.43 -0.47 6.85
N PHE A 847 -14.57 -0.77 7.83
CA PHE A 847 -13.39 -1.57 7.59
C PHE A 847 -13.85 -3.03 7.49
N THR A 848 -13.56 -3.70 6.38
CA THR A 848 -13.84 -5.13 6.28
C THR A 848 -12.64 -5.90 5.78
N THR A 849 -11.77 -5.29 4.97
CA THR A 849 -10.39 -5.69 4.67
C THR A 849 -9.88 -4.74 3.59
N GLY A 850 -8.72 -4.11 3.76
CA GLY A 850 -8.24 -3.10 2.84
C GLY A 850 -6.76 -3.18 2.48
N SER A 851 -6.52 -3.41 1.18
CA SER A 851 -5.54 -2.70 0.36
C SER A 851 -4.04 -3.06 0.37
N VAL A 852 -3.60 -3.58 -0.79
CA VAL A 852 -2.21 -3.86 -1.18
C VAL A 852 -1.43 -2.58 -1.44
N VAL A 853 -0.42 -2.31 -0.61
CA VAL A 853 0.64 -1.35 -0.91
C VAL A 853 1.75 -2.09 -1.65
N SER A 854 1.96 -1.83 -2.95
CA SER A 854 3.06 -2.41 -3.72
C SER A 854 4.32 -1.53 -3.65
N GLY A 855 5.50 -2.15 -3.60
CA GLY A 855 6.79 -1.43 -3.59
C GLY A 855 7.24 -0.93 -2.20
N ALA A 856 6.80 -1.59 -1.12
CA ALA A 856 6.97 -1.18 0.29
C ALA A 856 8.40 -1.26 0.87
N GLY A 857 9.40 -0.82 0.09
CA GLY A 857 10.81 -0.81 0.49
C GLY A 857 11.24 0.28 1.47
N SER A 858 10.29 0.89 2.18
CA SER A 858 10.58 1.88 3.23
C SER A 858 9.65 1.82 4.45
N LEU A 859 8.67 0.89 4.48
CA LEU A 859 7.75 0.75 5.61
C LEU A 859 8.37 0.00 6.79
N VAL A 860 9.22 -0.99 6.50
CA VAL A 860 10.00 -1.70 7.52
C VAL A 860 11.24 -0.86 7.83
N GLN A 861 11.34 -0.39 9.07
CA GLN A 861 12.43 0.49 9.50
C GLN A 861 13.72 -0.30 9.79
N PRO A 862 14.88 0.37 9.86
CA PRO A 862 16.17 -0.29 10.11
C PRO A 862 16.25 -1.08 11.44
N ASP A 863 15.36 -0.82 12.39
CA ASP A 863 15.21 -1.55 13.65
C ASP A 863 14.38 -2.84 13.52
N GLY A 864 13.86 -3.15 12.33
CA GLY A 864 13.02 -4.31 12.05
C GLY A 864 11.53 -4.12 12.39
N ASN A 865 11.15 -2.92 12.83
CA ASN A 865 9.78 -2.59 13.22
C ASN A 865 9.04 -1.86 12.11
N MET A 866 7.72 -1.87 12.25
CA MET A 866 6.81 -0.99 11.56
C MET A 866 6.11 -0.09 12.56
N TYR A 867 5.89 1.16 12.14
CA TYR A 867 5.16 2.14 12.93
C TYR A 867 3.84 2.44 12.24
N VAL A 868 2.75 2.23 12.97
CA VAL A 868 1.39 2.47 12.50
C VAL A 868 0.73 3.43 13.47
N LEU A 869 0.16 4.50 12.96
CA LEU A 869 -0.61 5.45 13.75
C LEU A 869 -2.07 5.34 13.32
N VAL A 870 -2.97 5.20 14.29
CA VAL A 870 -4.40 5.26 14.04
C VAL A 870 -4.96 6.48 14.75
N GLU A 871 -5.66 7.29 13.97
CA GLU A 871 -6.27 8.54 14.43
C GLU A 871 -7.79 8.44 14.34
N ALA A 872 -8.47 8.90 15.40
CA ALA A 872 -9.90 9.10 15.40
C ALA A 872 -10.25 10.50 14.86
N ALA A 873 -11.14 10.54 13.87
CA ALA A 873 -11.53 11.74 13.15
C ALA A 873 -12.03 12.91 14.01
N ASN A 874 -12.78 12.69 15.09
CA ASN A 874 -13.52 13.79 15.71
C ASN A 874 -13.87 13.61 17.21
N ARG A 875 -13.76 14.70 18.00
CA ARG A 875 -14.22 14.81 19.40
C ARG A 875 -15.73 15.13 19.52
N VAL A 876 -16.38 15.56 18.44
CA VAL A 876 -17.55 16.46 18.50
C VAL A 876 -18.93 15.77 18.63
N THR A 877 -19.04 14.47 18.93
CA THR A 877 -20.39 13.89 19.19
C THR A 877 -20.45 12.99 20.42
N THR A 878 -21.25 13.42 21.41
CA THR A 878 -21.77 12.57 22.48
C THR A 878 -22.70 11.53 21.87
N GLY A 879 -22.27 10.27 21.80
CA GLY A 879 -23.13 9.19 21.29
C GLY A 879 -22.43 7.98 20.66
N PHE A 880 -21.10 7.88 20.67
CA PHE A 880 -20.42 6.74 20.06
C PHE A 880 -20.29 5.57 21.04
N ALA A 881 -21.19 4.60 20.94
CA ALA A 881 -21.22 3.44 21.82
C ALA A 881 -20.15 2.36 21.51
N THR A 882 -19.36 2.50 20.44
CA THR A 882 -18.50 1.43 19.92
C THR A 882 -17.14 1.96 19.47
N PRO A 883 -16.05 1.63 20.17
CA PRO A 883 -14.72 2.13 19.83
C PRO A 883 -14.07 1.46 18.61
N ALA A 884 -13.09 2.16 18.03
CA ALA A 884 -12.24 1.62 16.97
C ALA A 884 -11.16 0.70 17.55
N SER A 885 -10.93 -0.43 16.89
CA SER A 885 -9.86 -1.37 17.23
C SER A 885 -9.18 -1.92 15.98
N VAL A 886 -7.88 -2.18 16.13
CA VAL A 886 -7.07 -2.90 15.14
C VAL A 886 -7.15 -4.37 15.49
N ASP A 887 -7.58 -5.19 14.54
CA ASP A 887 -7.71 -6.64 14.72
C ASP A 887 -6.43 -7.35 14.26
N GLU A 888 -6.05 -7.11 13.00
CA GLU A 888 -4.92 -7.79 12.36
C GLU A 888 -4.24 -6.86 11.33
N ILE A 889 -2.91 -6.77 11.39
CA ILE A 889 -2.10 -6.19 10.32
C ILE A 889 -1.24 -7.32 9.72
N GLU A 890 -1.35 -7.49 8.41
CA GLU A 890 -0.76 -8.60 7.68
C GLU A 890 0.17 -8.13 6.55
N PHE A 891 1.38 -8.65 6.51
CA PHE A 891 2.29 -8.52 5.38
C PHE A 891 2.36 -9.82 4.59
N ARG A 892 2.28 -9.68 3.26
CA ARG A 892 2.55 -10.75 2.30
C ARG A 892 3.68 -10.31 1.38
N ALA A 893 4.71 -11.12 1.26
CA ALA A 893 5.84 -10.88 0.38
C ALA A 893 6.03 -12.11 -0.50
N ASP A 894 5.70 -11.99 -1.79
CA ASP A 894 5.97 -13.03 -2.76
C ASP A 894 7.35 -12.77 -3.39
N TRP A 895 8.36 -13.55 -3.01
CA TRP A 895 9.67 -13.47 -3.63
C TRP A 895 9.57 -14.05 -5.05
N GLN A 896 9.98 -13.29 -6.07
CA GLN A 896 9.95 -13.71 -7.47
C GLN A 896 11.24 -14.36 -7.94
#